data_AF-A0A1J0D013-F1
#
_entry.id   AF-A0A1J0D013-F1
#
_cell.length_a   1.000
_cell.length_b   1.000
_cell.length_c   1.000
_cell.angle_alpha   90.00
_cell.angle_beta   90.00
_cell.angle_gamma   90.00
#
_symmetry.space_group_name_H-M   'P 1'
#
loop_
_entity.id
_entity.type
_entity.pdbx_description
1 polymer ?
#
loop_
_entity_poly.entity_id
_entity_poly.type
_entity_poly.pdbx_seq_one_letter_code
_entity_poly.pdbx_strand_id
1 'polypeptide(L)'
;MIIISIISLLLSNAVNLRRDISILYNRIAMIILAYCILNDIASLSVVTKGIALHGGLLLVTNITQIFHIFLFLVSILILTLTSFYPRKVWVSEYSSIKDLIFNNFVYYNTKIINKMGEHLKIIEYPLILLFIITGAVFLMSTNDLVSIFLAIELQSYGLYILSTVYRNSELSTTGGLIYFLLGGLSSCFILLGTALIYANSGSTSLDGLYIITSISDVSSTDLWYKPYYINLSLVIFTIGFLFKISAAPFHFWSPDVYDAIPTIVTTFVALIAKISIFILLLQLVYYTNNRFEPSATEMSWTSILLMSSLFSLIVGTVVGLTQFRIKRLLAYSTISHVGFMLLALGISSVESTQAFLFYLTQYTISNLNVFIILVAIGFSLYCYTSDNKEHEELMDKTNSPIQLVSQLKGYFYINPVLAISLAITIFSFVGVPPLVGFFGKQMVLSAALDKGLVFLSLVAILTSVVGGIYYLGIIKEIFFSKPDYKVNTLLENLTLKGNVLDSNRNVVRSVNFKYNNIAISSPIAFVISIITLIILSFIFINKEWLSMGKEKLLSFFYKINLTYKSIRCFYFLKTYSTIFFKNYTTNIHNYNHKFIDPWFITGFTDAEGSFMVHLEKNKDKWRVRPTFQIKLDIRDLSLLEMIKIYFNNIGSINVSNKECVYKVRSLKEVDTIISHFDKYTLITSLRLQKKADFELFKLIINKLNNKEHLTSEGLQEIVNICASMNLGLSSTNKNNFANTIPVVRPLVENMAVPHPQWMAGFASGEGSFSINTSIQAENKSVSLSFRVSQHIKDEELLKSFVNYFG
;
A
#
# COMPACT_ATOMS: atom_id res chain seq x y z
N MET A 1 0.18 27.26 19.18
CA MET A 1 -0.98 26.76 18.40
C MET A 1 -1.01 25.25 18.28
N ILE A 2 0.06 24.62 17.79
CA ILE A 2 0.10 23.15 17.63
C ILE A 2 -0.19 22.42 18.96
N ILE A 3 0.41 22.82 20.08
CA ILE A 3 0.14 22.20 21.40
C ILE A 3 -1.34 22.26 21.80
N ILE A 4 -1.96 23.44 21.69
CA ILE A 4 -3.39 23.64 21.98
C ILE A 4 -4.24 22.72 21.08
N SER A 5 -3.87 22.61 19.81
CA SER A 5 -4.58 21.77 18.86
C SER A 5 -4.44 20.27 19.17
N ILE A 6 -3.27 19.82 19.63
CA ILE A 6 -3.04 18.44 20.07
C ILE A 6 -3.95 18.13 21.27
N ILE A 7 -4.00 19.01 22.27
CA ILE A 7 -4.89 18.85 23.43
C ILE A 7 -6.35 18.78 22.99
N SER A 8 -6.78 19.66 22.07
CA SER A 8 -8.15 19.65 21.56
C SER A 8 -8.50 18.37 20.79
N LEU A 9 -7.57 17.84 19.99
CA LEU A 9 -7.75 16.59 19.25
C LEU A 9 -7.73 15.38 20.19
N LEU A 10 -6.91 15.39 21.24
CA LEU A 10 -6.92 14.34 22.27
C LEU A 10 -8.25 14.31 23.01
N LEU A 11 -8.77 15.48 23.41
CA LEU A 11 -10.08 15.59 24.06
C LEU A 11 -11.20 15.12 23.13
N SER A 12 -11.15 15.50 21.85
CA SER A 12 -12.11 15.04 20.85
C SER A 12 -12.03 13.52 20.61
N ASN A 13 -10.84 12.93 20.69
CA ASN A 13 -10.65 11.49 20.49
C ASN A 13 -11.25 10.70 21.67
N ALA A 14 -11.03 11.18 22.90
CA ALA A 14 -11.60 10.58 24.11
C ALA A 14 -13.14 10.53 24.09
N VAL A 15 -13.79 11.46 23.39
CA VAL A 15 -15.25 11.57 23.31
C VAL A 15 -15.86 10.68 22.20
N ASN A 16 -15.07 10.18 21.25
CA ASN A 16 -15.59 9.55 20.04
C ASN A 16 -15.25 8.05 19.89
N LEU A 17 -16.25 7.24 19.50
CA LEU A 17 -16.14 5.78 19.33
C LEU A 17 -16.16 5.29 17.85
N ARG A 18 -16.26 6.17 16.85
CA ARG A 18 -16.43 5.78 15.43
C ARG A 18 -15.12 5.79 14.62
N ARG A 19 -14.95 4.80 13.73
CA ARG A 19 -13.74 4.56 12.92
C ARG A 19 -13.54 5.49 11.71
N ASP A 20 -14.61 6.08 11.16
CA ASP A 20 -14.53 6.97 9.98
C ASP A 20 -13.86 8.34 10.28
N ILE A 21 -13.47 8.55 11.53
CA ILE A 21 -12.97 9.81 12.07
C ILE A 21 -11.48 10.06 11.75
N SER A 22 -10.68 9.02 11.49
CA SER A 22 -9.24 9.15 11.19
C SER A 22 -8.95 10.10 10.01
N ILE A 23 -9.73 9.99 8.92
CA ILE A 23 -9.63 10.83 7.73
C ILE A 23 -9.98 12.29 8.06
N LEU A 24 -10.98 12.50 8.91
CA LEU A 24 -11.37 13.83 9.38
C LEU A 24 -10.27 14.44 10.25
N TYR A 25 -9.65 13.65 11.13
CA TYR A 25 -8.55 14.11 11.98
C TYR A 25 -7.32 14.50 11.15
N ASN A 26 -7.00 13.73 10.11
CA ASN A 26 -5.94 14.11 9.17
C ASN A 26 -6.25 15.46 8.50
N ARG A 27 -7.50 15.71 8.09
CA ARG A 27 -7.90 17.00 7.50
C ARG A 27 -7.86 18.15 8.50
N ILE A 28 -8.24 17.91 9.75
CA ILE A 28 -8.14 18.93 10.80
C ILE A 28 -6.66 19.26 11.06
N ALA A 29 -5.79 18.26 11.13
CA ALA A 29 -4.34 18.45 11.23
C ALA A 29 -3.78 19.30 10.07
N MET A 30 -4.24 19.06 8.84
CA MET A 30 -3.89 19.88 7.68
C MET A 30 -4.27 21.35 7.85
N ILE A 31 -5.48 21.63 8.35
CA ILE A 31 -5.97 23.00 8.59
C ILE A 31 -5.13 23.68 9.69
N ILE A 32 -4.80 22.96 10.76
CA ILE A 32 -3.95 23.45 11.84
C ILE A 32 -2.57 23.85 11.29
N LEU A 33 -1.96 23.01 10.48
CA LEU A 33 -0.65 23.30 9.88
C LEU A 33 -0.72 24.48 8.90
N ALA A 34 -1.77 24.57 8.09
CA ALA A 34 -1.98 25.71 7.19
C ALA A 34 -2.15 27.03 7.97
N TYR A 35 -2.83 26.99 9.12
CA TYR A 35 -2.93 28.15 10.01
C TYR A 35 -1.57 28.53 10.61
N CYS A 36 -0.74 27.55 10.98
CA CYS A 36 0.63 27.81 11.46
C CYS A 36 1.48 28.48 10.36
N ILE A 37 1.37 28.04 9.11
CA ILE A 37 2.04 28.69 7.97
C ILE A 37 1.60 30.16 7.84
N LEU A 38 0.30 30.45 7.92
CA LEU A 38 -0.19 31.83 7.85
C LEU A 38 0.37 32.70 8.97
N ASN A 39 0.45 32.16 10.19
CA ASN A 39 1.03 32.87 11.34
C ASN A 39 2.53 33.12 11.17
N ASP A 40 3.27 32.14 10.65
CA ASP A 40 4.69 32.29 10.37
C ASP A 40 4.93 33.30 9.23
N ILE A 41 4.10 33.31 8.18
CA ILE A 41 4.19 34.32 7.11
C ILE A 41 3.91 35.72 7.66
N ALA A 42 2.90 35.88 8.52
CA ALA A 42 2.56 37.16 9.12
C ALA A 42 3.72 37.73 9.96
N SER A 43 4.35 36.88 10.77
CA SER A 43 5.49 37.25 11.62
C SER A 43 6.81 37.44 10.86
N LEU A 44 6.96 36.86 9.66
CA LEU A 44 8.17 37.01 8.81
C LEU A 44 8.44 38.49 8.46
N SER A 45 7.38 39.28 8.33
CA SER A 45 7.45 40.72 8.05
C SER A 45 8.21 41.51 9.12
N VAL A 46 8.21 41.04 10.38
CA VAL A 46 8.87 41.68 11.52
C VAL A 46 10.35 41.28 11.57
N VAL A 47 10.65 39.99 11.42
CA VAL A 47 12.00 39.42 11.53
C VAL A 47 12.91 39.85 10.39
N THR A 48 12.36 40.05 9.19
CA THR A 48 13.11 40.49 8.00
C THR A 48 13.61 41.93 8.05
N LYS A 49 13.33 42.68 9.13
CA LYS A 49 14.01 43.96 9.45
C LYS A 49 15.38 43.75 10.10
N GLY A 50 15.85 42.50 10.24
CA GLY A 50 17.15 42.15 10.82
C GLY A 50 17.10 41.94 12.34
N ILE A 51 15.90 41.93 12.94
CA ILE A 51 15.71 41.70 14.37
C ILE A 51 15.40 40.22 14.57
N ALA A 52 16.32 39.47 15.15
CA ALA A 52 16.05 38.12 15.63
C ALA A 52 15.26 38.21 16.94
N LEU A 53 14.24 37.36 17.10
CA LEU A 53 13.50 37.25 18.35
C LEU A 53 14.25 36.27 19.24
N HIS A 54 14.89 36.80 20.28
CA HIS A 54 15.64 36.02 21.26
C HIS A 54 14.83 35.90 22.56
N GLY A 55 14.47 34.68 22.93
CA GLY A 55 13.74 34.34 24.15
C GLY A 55 14.60 33.65 25.19
N GLY A 56 15.93 33.79 25.12
CA GLY A 56 16.89 33.01 25.93
C GLY A 56 17.03 31.59 25.41
N LEU A 57 16.02 30.75 25.69
CA LEU A 57 16.00 29.32 25.33
C LEU A 57 15.78 29.07 23.84
N LEU A 58 15.06 29.99 23.18
CA LEU A 58 14.68 29.89 21.78
C LEU A 58 15.14 31.15 21.02
N LEU A 59 15.63 30.94 19.79
CA LEU A 59 16.00 31.98 18.85
C LEU A 59 15.27 31.75 17.52
N VAL A 60 14.51 32.76 17.09
CA VAL A 60 13.84 32.75 15.78
C VAL A 60 14.56 33.72 14.86
N THR A 61 15.18 33.16 13.82
CA THR A 61 15.82 33.89 12.71
C THR A 61 14.98 33.76 11.44
N ASN A 62 15.34 34.53 10.41
CA ASN A 62 14.69 34.43 9.11
C ASN A 62 14.86 33.02 8.49
N ILE A 63 16.05 32.41 8.64
CA ILE A 63 16.32 31.07 8.11
C ILE A 63 15.43 30.04 8.82
N THR A 64 15.40 30.03 10.16
CA THR A 64 14.58 29.07 10.92
C THR A 64 13.11 29.19 10.57
N GLN A 65 12.61 30.42 10.41
CA GLN A 65 11.20 30.66 10.08
C GLN A 65 10.83 30.21 8.66
N ILE A 66 11.72 30.42 7.68
CA ILE A 66 11.54 29.86 6.32
C ILE A 66 11.48 28.33 6.40
N PHE A 67 12.32 27.70 7.21
CA PHE A 67 12.32 26.25 7.38
C PHE A 67 11.15 25.73 8.22
N HIS A 68 10.56 26.52 9.13
CA HIS A 68 9.29 26.18 9.77
C HIS A 68 8.16 26.09 8.74
N ILE A 69 8.02 27.12 7.90
CA ILE A 69 7.04 27.14 6.80
C ILE A 69 7.25 25.95 5.87
N PHE A 70 8.51 25.69 5.50
CA PHE A 70 8.87 24.56 4.65
C PHE A 70 8.50 23.21 5.29
N LEU A 71 8.81 23.02 6.58
CA LEU A 71 8.49 21.79 7.32
C LEU A 71 6.98 21.58 7.42
N PHE A 72 6.20 22.62 7.70
CA PHE A 72 4.74 22.53 7.72
C PHE A 72 4.16 22.19 6.35
N LEU A 73 4.70 22.77 5.28
CA LEU A 73 4.27 22.46 3.92
C LEU A 73 4.57 21.01 3.55
N VAL A 74 5.77 20.51 3.83
CA VAL A 74 6.15 19.11 3.63
C VAL A 74 5.23 18.18 4.42
N SER A 75 4.94 18.52 5.69
CA SER A 75 4.03 17.74 6.55
C SER A 75 2.61 17.70 6.00
N ILE A 76 2.11 18.83 5.49
CA ILE A 76 0.82 18.94 4.81
C ILE A 76 0.79 17.98 3.60
N LEU A 77 1.82 18.02 2.75
CA LEU A 77 1.89 17.14 1.59
C LEU A 77 1.89 15.65 1.98
N ILE A 78 2.61 15.26 3.03
CA ILE A 78 2.61 13.87 3.54
C ILE A 78 1.21 13.48 4.06
N LEU A 79 0.55 14.35 4.83
CA LEU A 79 -0.79 14.11 5.36
C LEU A 79 -1.86 13.99 4.26
N THR A 80 -1.63 14.53 3.05
CA THR A 80 -2.57 14.31 1.93
C THR A 80 -2.72 12.83 1.55
N LEU A 81 -1.69 12.01 1.78
CA LEU A 81 -1.72 10.56 1.52
C LEU A 81 -2.77 9.83 2.36
N THR A 82 -3.04 10.32 3.57
CA THR A 82 -3.96 9.70 4.54
C THR A 82 -5.27 10.48 4.72
N SER A 83 -5.34 11.73 4.23
CA SER A 83 -6.52 12.62 4.36
C SER A 83 -7.62 12.37 3.32
N PHE A 84 -7.30 11.65 2.24
CA PHE A 84 -8.22 11.39 1.14
C PHE A 84 -8.22 9.93 0.75
N TYR A 85 -9.37 9.44 0.32
CA TYR A 85 -9.46 8.11 -0.26
C TYR A 85 -8.55 8.04 -1.49
N PRO A 86 -7.67 7.02 -1.57
CA PRO A 86 -6.63 6.95 -2.60
C PRO A 86 -7.18 6.66 -4.00
N ARG A 87 -8.39 6.11 -4.08
CA ARG A 87 -9.08 5.80 -5.34
C ARG A 87 -10.39 6.57 -5.42
N LYS A 88 -10.71 7.08 -6.60
CA LYS A 88 -12.02 7.64 -6.94
C LYS A 88 -12.48 7.05 -8.27
N VAL A 89 -13.77 6.79 -8.35
CA VAL A 89 -14.41 6.38 -9.59
C VAL A 89 -14.69 7.63 -10.42
N TRP A 90 -14.24 7.63 -11.67
CA TRP A 90 -14.49 8.68 -12.65
C TRP A 90 -15.32 8.12 -13.79
N VAL A 91 -16.55 8.64 -13.93
CA VAL A 91 -17.42 8.30 -15.07
C VAL A 91 -17.65 9.55 -15.90
N SER A 92 -17.62 9.41 -17.22
CA SER A 92 -17.83 10.51 -18.18
C SER A 92 -19.13 11.28 -17.88
N GLU A 93 -20.19 10.57 -17.51
CA GLU A 93 -21.50 11.11 -17.18
C GLU A 93 -21.53 12.00 -15.93
N TYR A 94 -20.56 11.86 -15.02
CA TYR A 94 -20.39 12.68 -13.81
C TYR A 94 -19.17 13.62 -13.91
N SER A 95 -18.47 13.65 -15.05
CA SER A 95 -17.22 14.40 -15.20
C SER A 95 -17.42 15.91 -15.43
N SER A 96 -18.66 16.36 -15.62
CA SER A 96 -18.94 17.77 -15.86
C SER A 96 -18.61 18.61 -14.60
N ILE A 97 -18.07 19.82 -14.80
CA ILE A 97 -17.71 20.72 -13.70
C ILE A 97 -18.93 21.03 -12.81
N LYS A 98 -20.12 21.18 -13.43
CA LYS A 98 -21.36 21.41 -12.71
C LYS A 98 -21.70 20.21 -11.81
N ASP A 99 -21.61 19.00 -12.33
CA ASP A 99 -21.94 17.79 -11.55
C ASP A 99 -20.92 17.54 -10.43
N LEU A 100 -19.64 17.82 -10.65
CA LEU A 100 -18.60 17.69 -9.60
C LEU A 100 -18.79 18.66 -8.43
N ILE A 101 -19.38 19.84 -8.67
CA ILE A 101 -19.57 20.87 -7.64
C ILE A 101 -20.90 20.66 -6.90
N PHE A 102 -21.98 20.38 -7.63
CA PHE A 102 -23.34 20.36 -7.05
C PHE A 102 -23.82 18.96 -6.68
N ASN A 103 -23.33 17.92 -7.36
CA ASN A 103 -23.80 16.55 -7.18
C ASN A 103 -22.74 15.69 -6.48
N ASN A 104 -23.18 14.75 -5.64
CA ASN A 104 -22.34 13.76 -4.98
C ASN A 104 -22.48 12.39 -5.65
N PHE A 105 -21.37 11.83 -6.13
CA PHE A 105 -21.36 10.46 -6.65
C PHE A 105 -21.21 9.45 -5.50
N VAL A 106 -22.22 8.59 -5.32
CA VAL A 106 -22.21 7.49 -4.34
C VAL A 106 -22.27 6.17 -5.08
N TYR A 107 -21.27 5.31 -4.88
CA TYR A 107 -21.25 3.96 -5.43
C TYR A 107 -21.35 2.92 -4.32
N TYR A 108 -21.92 1.76 -4.63
CA TYR A 108 -22.03 0.69 -3.67
C TYR A 108 -20.65 0.06 -3.43
N ASN A 109 -20.24 0.05 -2.16
CA ASN A 109 -18.94 -0.37 -1.68
C ASN A 109 -18.66 -1.84 -2.00
N THR A 110 -17.94 -2.11 -3.09
CA THR A 110 -17.32 -3.42 -3.26
C THR A 110 -16.11 -3.53 -2.35
N LYS A 111 -15.93 -4.69 -1.72
CA LYS A 111 -14.80 -4.99 -0.81
C LYS A 111 -13.43 -4.71 -1.45
N ILE A 112 -13.33 -4.77 -2.78
CA ILE A 112 -12.10 -4.54 -3.54
C ILE A 112 -11.77 -3.03 -3.64
N ILE A 113 -12.76 -2.19 -3.94
CA ILE A 113 -12.56 -0.72 -4.01
C ILE A 113 -12.24 -0.14 -2.62
N ASN A 114 -12.89 -0.68 -1.58
CA ASN A 114 -12.76 -0.22 -0.21
C ASN A 114 -11.79 -1.02 0.65
N LYS A 115 -10.94 -1.89 0.08
CA LYS A 115 -9.81 -2.43 0.83
C LYS A 115 -8.84 -1.28 1.09
N MET A 116 -9.07 -0.63 2.23
CA MET A 116 -8.28 0.45 2.79
C MET A 116 -7.09 -0.17 3.50
N GLY A 117 -5.91 0.41 3.30
CA GLY A 117 -4.75 0.06 4.11
C GLY A 117 -5.02 0.39 5.59
N GLU A 118 -4.32 -0.29 6.48
CA GLU A 118 -4.53 -0.11 7.93
C GLU A 118 -4.24 1.34 8.38
N HIS A 119 -3.40 2.11 7.66
CA HIS A 119 -3.18 3.55 7.93
C HIS A 119 -4.47 4.37 8.01
N LEU A 120 -5.47 4.09 7.19
CA LEU A 120 -6.72 4.85 7.20
C LEU A 120 -7.61 4.51 8.40
N LYS A 121 -7.25 3.51 9.21
CA LYS A 121 -8.04 3.10 10.38
C LYS A 121 -7.52 3.70 11.68
N ILE A 122 -6.28 4.17 11.72
CA ILE A 122 -5.59 4.55 12.95
C ILE A 122 -5.83 6.04 13.20
N ILE A 123 -6.55 6.36 14.28
CA ILE A 123 -6.96 7.74 14.61
C ILE A 123 -5.79 8.50 15.26
N GLU A 124 -4.88 7.79 15.92
CA GLU A 124 -3.72 8.34 16.63
C GLU A 124 -2.63 8.84 15.68
N TYR A 125 -2.65 8.43 14.40
CA TYR A 125 -1.65 8.79 13.42
C TYR A 125 -1.42 10.32 13.27
N PRO A 126 -2.44 11.16 12.97
CA PRO A 126 -2.26 12.61 12.88
C PRO A 126 -1.85 13.27 14.20
N LEU A 127 -2.26 12.72 15.34
CA LEU A 127 -1.88 13.21 16.66
C LEU A 127 -0.37 13.05 16.89
N ILE A 128 0.16 11.85 16.58
CA ILE A 128 1.60 11.56 16.68
C ILE A 128 2.38 12.45 15.70
N LEU A 129 1.88 12.67 14.49
CA LEU A 129 2.54 13.55 13.52
C LEU A 129 2.64 15.00 14.01
N LEU A 130 1.54 15.57 14.52
CA LEU A 130 1.56 16.92 15.10
C LEU A 130 2.53 17.00 16.28
N PHE A 131 2.60 15.97 17.12
CA PHE A 131 3.55 15.89 18.23
C PHE A 131 5.01 15.91 17.74
N ILE A 132 5.36 15.12 16.72
CA ILE A 132 6.71 15.13 16.14
C ILE A 132 7.05 16.50 15.53
N ILE A 133 6.08 17.13 14.86
CA ILE A 133 6.25 18.46 14.27
C ILE A 133 6.53 19.51 15.36
N THR A 134 5.91 19.41 16.55
CA THR A 134 6.24 20.33 17.66
C THR A 134 7.69 20.20 18.10
N GLY A 135 8.19 18.97 18.29
CA GLY A 135 9.61 18.73 18.60
C GLY A 135 10.53 19.24 17.51
N ALA A 136 10.19 19.02 16.24
CA ALA A 136 10.99 19.47 15.10
C ALA A 136 11.10 21.00 15.01
N VAL A 137 10.00 21.74 15.24
CA VAL A 137 9.98 23.21 15.23
C VAL A 137 10.75 23.77 16.41
N PHE A 138 10.60 23.19 17.61
CA PHE A 138 11.42 23.59 18.75
C PHE A 138 12.89 23.34 18.46
N LEU A 139 13.26 22.19 17.90
CA LEU A 139 14.64 21.84 17.60
C LEU A 139 15.33 22.89 16.71
N MET A 140 14.65 23.33 15.64
CA MET A 140 15.18 24.36 14.73
C MET A 140 15.33 25.75 15.38
N SER A 141 14.54 26.04 16.40
CA SER A 141 14.52 27.34 17.07
C SER A 141 15.27 27.35 18.39
N THR A 142 16.02 26.30 18.71
CA THR A 142 16.77 26.21 19.98
C THR A 142 18.01 27.10 20.00
N ASN A 143 18.29 27.68 21.17
CA ASN A 143 19.49 28.47 21.41
C ASN A 143 20.27 28.05 22.67
N ASP A 144 19.84 26.97 23.31
CA ASP A 144 20.41 26.47 24.56
C ASP A 144 20.63 24.96 24.48
N LEU A 145 21.72 24.45 25.06
CA LEU A 145 22.06 23.02 24.99
C LEU A 145 20.98 22.13 25.62
N VAL A 146 20.32 22.60 26.68
CA VAL A 146 19.24 21.84 27.34
C VAL A 146 18.00 21.82 26.45
N SER A 147 17.65 22.95 25.82
CA SER A 147 16.51 23.00 24.90
C SER A 147 16.74 22.10 23.67
N ILE A 148 17.98 22.01 23.15
CA ILE A 148 18.35 21.07 22.09
C ILE A 148 18.03 19.63 22.49
N PHE A 149 18.48 19.20 23.67
CA PHE A 149 18.27 17.84 24.15
C PHE A 149 16.78 17.51 24.35
N LEU A 150 16.02 18.42 24.98
CA LEU A 150 14.59 18.22 25.20
C LEU A 150 13.80 18.18 23.87
N ALA A 151 14.12 19.06 22.93
CA ALA A 151 13.45 19.11 21.64
C ALA A 151 13.72 17.85 20.78
N ILE A 152 14.96 17.34 20.79
CA ILE A 152 15.30 16.15 20.01
C ILE A 152 14.69 14.88 20.61
N GLU A 153 14.61 14.78 21.94
CA GLU A 153 13.91 13.68 22.61
C GLU A 153 12.41 13.72 22.31
N LEU A 154 11.79 14.90 22.41
CA LEU A 154 10.37 15.09 22.08
C LEU A 154 10.06 14.62 20.65
N GLN A 155 10.92 14.99 19.69
CA GLN A 155 10.80 14.54 18.30
C GLN A 155 11.02 13.02 18.16
N SER A 156 12.03 12.48 18.83
CA SER A 156 12.44 11.08 18.73
C SER A 156 11.38 10.13 19.28
N TYR A 157 10.81 10.41 20.46
CA TYR A 157 9.75 9.58 21.04
C TYR A 157 8.53 9.47 20.12
N GLY A 158 8.12 10.59 19.50
CA GLY A 158 7.05 10.57 18.52
C GLY A 158 7.37 9.67 17.33
N LEU A 159 8.60 9.75 16.80
CA LEU A 159 9.04 8.93 15.66
C LEU A 159 9.13 7.44 16.01
N TYR A 160 9.56 7.08 17.22
CA TYR A 160 9.57 5.69 17.70
C TYR A 160 8.16 5.13 17.79
N ILE A 161 7.22 5.90 18.37
CA ILE A 161 5.81 5.49 18.42
C ILE A 161 5.27 5.33 17.00
N LEU A 162 5.52 6.30 16.10
CA LEU A 162 5.08 6.27 14.70
C LEU A 162 5.55 5.02 13.96
N SER A 163 6.79 4.57 14.21
CA SER A 163 7.36 3.36 13.60
C SER A 163 6.68 2.05 14.03
N THR A 164 6.06 2.03 15.21
CA THR A 164 5.36 0.86 15.78
C THR A 164 3.84 0.93 15.65
N VAL A 165 3.33 1.90 14.89
CA VAL A 165 1.88 2.13 14.73
C VAL A 165 1.14 0.88 14.23
N TYR A 166 1.79 0.06 13.42
CA TYR A 166 1.23 -1.18 12.88
C TYR A 166 1.60 -2.36 13.79
N ARG A 167 0.86 -2.47 14.89
CA ARG A 167 1.11 -3.48 15.94
C ARG A 167 0.96 -4.93 15.49
N ASN A 168 0.20 -5.16 14.42
CA ASN A 168 -0.06 -6.51 13.89
C ASN A 168 1.05 -7.01 12.95
N SER A 169 1.95 -6.13 12.51
CA SER A 169 3.06 -6.50 11.62
C SER A 169 4.35 -6.64 12.40
N GLU A 170 4.98 -7.82 12.30
CA GLU A 170 6.25 -8.13 12.94
C GLU A 170 7.41 -7.26 12.42
N LEU A 171 7.40 -6.90 11.12
CA LEU A 171 8.43 -6.01 10.57
C LEU A 171 8.34 -4.61 11.17
N SER A 172 7.13 -4.04 11.30
CA SER A 172 6.98 -2.70 11.89
C SER A 172 7.40 -2.66 13.36
N THR A 173 7.13 -3.72 14.13
CA THR A 173 7.53 -3.77 15.56
C THR A 173 9.04 -3.97 15.71
N THR A 174 9.65 -4.85 14.93
CA THR A 174 11.12 -5.05 14.91
C THR A 174 11.85 -3.79 14.44
N GLY A 175 11.39 -3.15 13.37
CA GLY A 175 11.94 -1.89 12.88
C GLY A 175 11.83 -0.76 13.91
N GLY A 176 10.70 -0.64 14.60
CA GLY A 176 10.55 0.35 15.66
C GLY A 176 11.44 0.10 16.88
N LEU A 177 11.65 -1.17 17.26
CA LEU A 177 12.56 -1.54 18.35
C LEU A 177 14.02 -1.22 18.01
N ILE A 178 14.48 -1.56 16.79
CA ILE A 178 15.82 -1.21 16.30
C ILE A 178 16.00 0.32 16.33
N TYR A 179 14.99 1.06 15.86
CA TYR A 179 15.04 2.52 15.84
C TYR A 179 15.11 3.12 17.25
N PHE A 180 14.32 2.60 18.18
CA PHE A 180 14.34 3.04 19.58
C PHE A 180 15.69 2.79 20.25
N LEU A 181 16.25 1.58 20.12
CA LEU A 181 17.52 1.22 20.78
C LEU A 181 18.70 2.06 20.26
N LEU A 182 18.87 2.13 18.94
CA LEU A 182 19.97 2.89 18.33
C LEU A 182 19.74 4.40 18.47
N GLY A 183 18.48 4.83 18.44
CA GLY A 183 18.09 6.21 18.72
C GLY A 183 18.38 6.62 20.17
N GLY A 184 18.12 5.76 21.16
CA GLY A 184 18.47 5.99 22.57
C GLY A 184 19.97 6.07 22.79
N LEU A 185 20.75 5.18 22.16
CA LEU A 185 22.21 5.23 22.19
C LEU A 185 22.76 6.55 21.61
N SER A 186 22.19 7.03 20.51
CA SER A 186 22.58 8.34 19.96
C SER A 186 22.29 9.49 20.93
N SER A 187 21.16 9.43 21.65
CA SER A 187 20.79 10.43 22.65
C SER A 187 21.72 10.42 23.86
N CYS A 188 22.28 9.26 24.25
CA CYS A 188 23.32 9.18 25.27
C CYS A 188 24.58 9.97 24.86
N PHE A 189 25.01 9.89 23.59
CA PHE A 189 26.15 10.67 23.10
C PHE A 189 25.86 12.17 23.05
N ILE A 190 24.64 12.56 22.65
CA ILE A 190 24.21 13.97 22.67
C ILE A 190 24.24 14.50 24.11
N LEU A 191 23.65 13.76 25.07
CA LEU A 191 23.62 14.16 26.48
C LEU A 191 25.04 14.25 27.07
N LEU A 192 25.88 13.24 26.82
CA LEU A 192 27.28 13.27 27.25
C LEU A 192 28.03 14.47 26.65
N GLY A 193 27.83 14.76 25.36
CA GLY A 193 28.38 15.94 24.69
C GLY A 193 27.92 17.25 25.35
N THR A 194 26.61 17.41 25.61
CA THR A 194 26.10 18.60 26.31
C THR A 194 26.69 18.76 27.71
N ALA A 195 26.80 17.67 28.47
CA ALA A 195 27.34 17.68 29.82
C ALA A 195 28.82 18.08 29.83
N LEU A 196 29.62 17.56 28.90
CA LEU A 196 31.04 17.92 28.77
C LEU A 196 31.23 19.36 28.29
N ILE A 197 30.39 19.84 27.35
CA ILE A 197 30.42 21.25 26.94
C ILE A 197 30.10 22.15 28.15
N TYR A 198 29.05 21.83 28.92
CA TYR A 198 28.68 22.58 30.11
C TYR A 198 29.77 22.55 31.19
N ALA A 199 30.37 21.39 31.46
CA ALA A 199 31.44 21.24 32.45
C ALA A 199 32.67 22.10 32.12
N ASN A 200 32.98 22.27 30.82
CA ASN A 200 34.14 23.04 30.37
C ASN A 200 33.86 24.53 30.16
N SER A 201 32.63 24.92 29.81
CA SER A 201 32.27 26.30 29.48
C SER A 201 31.53 27.04 30.60
N GLY A 202 30.90 26.31 31.54
CA GLY A 202 30.03 26.88 32.58
C GLY A 202 28.73 27.52 32.05
N SER A 203 28.47 27.42 30.74
CA SER A 203 27.32 28.02 30.07
C SER A 203 26.57 26.97 29.26
N THR A 204 25.24 27.07 29.22
CA THR A 204 24.41 26.25 28.34
C THR A 204 23.98 27.01 27.07
N SER A 205 24.10 28.35 27.05
CA SER A 205 23.65 29.18 25.94
C SER A 205 24.61 29.10 24.75
N LEU A 206 24.07 28.97 23.53
CA LEU A 206 24.87 28.96 22.31
C LEU A 206 25.58 30.30 22.06
N ASP A 207 24.93 31.42 22.42
CA ASP A 207 25.57 32.75 22.34
C ASP A 207 26.75 32.85 23.32
N GLY A 208 26.65 32.22 24.50
CA GLY A 208 27.78 32.11 25.44
C GLY A 208 28.93 31.29 24.87
N LEU A 209 28.62 30.17 24.20
CA LEU A 209 29.63 29.37 23.49
C LEU A 209 30.29 30.15 22.35
N TYR A 210 29.53 30.98 21.63
CA TYR A 210 30.07 31.86 20.58
C TYR A 210 31.04 32.90 21.13
N ILE A 211 30.73 33.50 22.27
CA ILE A 211 31.62 34.44 22.94
C ILE A 211 32.89 33.73 23.42
N ILE A 212 32.77 32.56 24.05
CA ILE A 212 33.92 31.79 24.54
C ILE A 212 34.83 31.35 23.39
N THR A 213 34.26 30.87 22.29
CA THR A 213 35.02 30.43 21.11
C THR A 213 35.67 31.60 20.38
N SER A 214 35.01 32.76 20.27
CA SER A 214 35.59 33.95 19.64
C SER A 214 36.68 34.65 20.46
N ILE A 215 36.67 34.52 21.79
CA ILE A 215 37.70 35.09 22.68
C ILE A 215 38.94 34.17 22.79
N SER A 216 38.84 32.91 22.33
CA SER A 216 39.91 31.92 22.48
C SER A 216 41.21 32.23 21.72
N ASP A 217 41.23 33.26 20.86
CA ASP A 217 42.43 33.82 20.21
C ASP A 217 43.35 34.59 21.18
N VAL A 218 42.89 34.91 22.41
CA VAL A 218 43.73 35.56 23.41
C VAL A 218 44.71 34.54 23.99
N SER A 219 45.93 34.56 23.47
CA SER A 219 47.08 33.72 23.85
C SER A 219 47.57 34.01 25.28
N SER A 220 46.75 33.81 26.30
CA SER A 220 47.18 33.80 27.69
C SER A 220 47.35 32.35 28.15
N THR A 221 48.60 31.99 28.48
CA THR A 221 49.03 30.65 28.88
C THR A 221 48.42 30.16 30.21
N ASP A 222 47.69 31.03 30.92
CA ASP A 222 47.12 30.80 32.27
C ASP A 222 45.59 30.86 32.31
N LEU A 223 44.90 30.45 31.25
CA LEU A 223 43.45 30.24 31.32
C LEU A 223 43.14 28.88 31.97
N TRP A 224 42.19 28.86 32.91
CA TRP A 224 41.58 27.64 33.49
C TRP A 224 40.94 26.75 32.41
N TYR A 225 40.77 27.30 31.21
CA TYR A 225 40.12 26.73 30.06
C TYR A 225 41.15 26.34 28.99
N LYS A 226 41.23 25.03 28.66
CA LYS A 226 41.99 24.57 27.48
C LYS A 226 41.05 24.38 26.29
N PRO A 227 41.33 25.01 25.13
CA PRO A 227 40.46 24.99 23.94
C PRO A 227 40.18 23.57 23.41
N TYR A 228 41.14 22.66 23.60
CA TYR A 228 41.03 21.25 23.23
C TYR A 228 39.81 20.54 23.83
N TYR A 229 39.42 20.86 25.08
CA TYR A 229 38.33 20.14 25.75
C TYR A 229 36.94 20.45 25.18
N ILE A 230 36.66 21.70 24.79
CA ILE A 230 35.40 22.01 24.10
C ILE A 230 35.37 21.37 22.73
N ASN A 231 36.49 21.38 21.99
CA ASN A 231 36.55 20.73 20.69
C ASN A 231 36.26 19.22 20.81
N LEU A 232 36.88 18.51 21.76
CA LEU A 232 36.59 17.10 22.06
C LEU A 232 35.11 16.88 22.45
N SER A 233 34.56 17.78 23.26
CA SER A 233 33.15 17.71 23.68
C SER A 233 32.20 17.87 22.48
N LEU A 234 32.51 18.78 21.56
CA LEU A 234 31.79 18.97 20.30
C LEU A 234 31.94 17.76 19.36
N VAL A 235 33.07 17.06 19.36
CA VAL A 235 33.23 15.79 18.63
C VAL A 235 32.22 14.76 19.14
N ILE A 236 32.15 14.54 20.45
CA ILE A 236 31.20 13.57 21.05
C ILE A 236 29.75 14.00 20.77
N PHE A 237 29.46 15.30 20.90
CA PHE A 237 28.15 15.85 20.60
C PHE A 237 27.73 15.58 19.15
N THR A 238 28.62 15.85 18.19
CA THR A 238 28.35 15.69 16.75
C THR A 238 28.22 14.23 16.35
N ILE A 239 28.95 13.30 16.97
CA ILE A 239 28.74 11.85 16.77
C ILE A 239 27.28 11.47 17.02
N GLY A 240 26.67 11.96 18.10
CA GLY A 240 25.26 11.72 18.41
C GLY A 240 24.30 12.21 17.30
N PHE A 241 24.57 13.37 16.70
CA PHE A 241 23.77 13.86 15.56
C PHE A 241 24.03 13.08 14.27
N LEU A 242 25.27 12.64 14.01
CA LEU A 242 25.57 11.81 12.85
C LEU A 242 24.80 10.49 12.88
N PHE A 243 24.62 9.88 14.07
CA PHE A 243 23.70 8.75 14.25
C PHE A 243 22.27 9.13 13.85
N LYS A 244 21.70 10.22 14.38
CA LYS A 244 20.30 10.61 14.10
C LYS A 244 20.05 10.95 12.63
N ILE A 245 21.05 11.49 11.91
CA ILE A 245 20.95 11.82 10.48
C ILE A 245 21.31 10.62 9.58
N SER A 246 21.70 9.48 10.16
CA SER A 246 22.13 8.26 9.46
C SER A 246 23.35 8.47 8.55
N ALA A 247 24.30 9.28 8.98
CA ALA A 247 25.56 9.46 8.26
C ALA A 247 26.52 8.29 8.53
N ALA A 248 27.31 7.87 7.54
CA ALA A 248 28.33 6.85 7.74
C ALA A 248 29.49 7.42 8.61
N PRO A 249 30.06 6.64 9.54
CA PRO A 249 29.88 5.19 9.75
C PRO A 249 28.60 4.79 10.50
N PHE A 250 27.89 5.72 11.15
CA PHE A 250 26.77 5.46 12.07
C PHE A 250 25.39 5.25 11.42
N HIS A 251 25.37 4.76 10.18
CA HIS A 251 24.18 4.67 9.32
C HIS A 251 23.35 3.39 9.47
N PHE A 252 23.87 2.38 10.19
CA PHE A 252 23.39 0.99 10.18
C PHE A 252 21.89 0.82 10.45
N TRP A 253 21.29 1.68 11.29
CA TRP A 253 19.87 1.59 11.60
C TRP A 253 18.96 1.94 10.41
N SER A 254 19.39 2.87 9.55
CA SER A 254 18.48 3.51 8.59
C SER A 254 17.95 2.59 7.49
N PRO A 255 18.75 1.70 6.84
CA PRO A 255 18.22 0.82 5.80
C PRO A 255 17.24 -0.20 6.35
N ASP A 256 17.51 -0.73 7.54
CA ASP A 256 16.65 -1.73 8.19
C ASP A 256 15.33 -1.13 8.64
N VAL A 257 15.38 0.03 9.28
CA VAL A 257 14.20 0.74 9.77
C VAL A 257 13.33 1.23 8.60
N TYR A 258 13.92 1.76 7.53
CA TYR A 258 13.15 2.26 6.38
C TYR A 258 12.43 1.11 5.69
N ASP A 259 13.06 -0.05 5.62
CA ASP A 259 12.48 -1.19 4.92
C ASP A 259 11.46 -1.96 5.75
N ALA A 260 11.63 -2.01 7.06
CA ALA A 260 10.71 -2.69 7.96
C ALA A 260 9.39 -1.92 8.16
N ILE A 261 9.43 -0.58 8.09
CA ILE A 261 8.28 0.27 8.36
C ILE A 261 7.41 0.48 7.09
N PRO A 262 6.07 0.66 7.23
CA PRO A 262 5.18 1.00 6.11
C PRO A 262 5.59 2.27 5.35
N THR A 263 5.44 2.25 4.02
CA THR A 263 5.93 3.31 3.12
C THR A 263 5.48 4.71 3.55
N ILE A 264 4.23 4.88 3.97
CA ILE A 264 3.68 6.17 4.43
C ILE A 264 4.47 6.72 5.62
N VAL A 265 4.78 5.87 6.61
CA VAL A 265 5.55 6.28 7.79
C VAL A 265 7.01 6.55 7.41
N THR A 266 7.58 5.76 6.50
CA THR A 266 8.97 5.98 6.02
C THR A 266 9.14 7.35 5.37
N THR A 267 8.11 7.85 4.67
CA THR A 267 8.15 9.21 4.07
C THR A 267 8.39 10.28 5.13
N PHE A 268 7.76 10.11 6.29
CA PHE A 268 7.81 11.07 7.37
C PHE A 268 9.14 10.98 8.13
N VAL A 269 9.55 9.76 8.48
CA VAL A 269 10.83 9.49 9.16
C VAL A 269 12.02 9.96 8.32
N ALA A 270 11.98 9.76 6.99
CA ALA A 270 13.08 10.12 6.10
C ALA A 270 13.26 11.62 5.86
N LEU A 271 12.23 12.42 6.14
CA LEU A 271 12.19 13.85 5.81
C LEU A 271 12.21 14.74 7.05
N ILE A 272 11.18 14.65 7.89
CA ILE A 272 10.93 15.64 8.95
C ILE A 272 12.05 15.65 10.00
N ALA A 273 12.53 14.47 10.39
CA ALA A 273 13.67 14.31 11.30
C ALA A 273 14.94 14.96 10.76
N LYS A 274 15.25 14.72 9.49
CA LYS A 274 16.50 15.20 8.88
C LYS A 274 16.47 16.72 8.72
N ILE A 275 15.36 17.32 8.30
CA ILE A 275 15.26 18.78 8.12
C ILE A 275 15.56 19.51 9.45
N SER A 276 14.93 19.10 10.57
CA SER A 276 15.13 19.78 11.85
C SER A 276 16.56 19.67 12.37
N ILE A 277 17.14 18.48 12.29
CA ILE A 277 18.50 18.26 12.77
C ILE A 277 19.52 18.99 11.90
N PHE A 278 19.34 19.02 10.57
CA PHE A 278 20.26 19.70 9.67
C PHE A 278 20.27 21.22 9.87
N ILE A 279 19.12 21.83 10.13
CA ILE A 279 19.04 23.27 10.45
C ILE A 279 19.68 23.57 11.81
N LEU A 280 19.47 22.70 12.80
CA LEU A 280 20.18 22.81 14.08
C LEU A 280 21.70 22.69 13.90
N LEU A 281 22.18 21.73 13.09
CA LEU A 281 23.61 21.59 12.82
C LEU A 281 24.17 22.82 12.12
N LEU A 282 23.43 23.46 11.22
CA LEU A 282 23.84 24.72 10.62
C LEU A 282 24.02 25.83 11.67
N GLN A 283 23.08 25.95 12.62
CA GLN A 283 23.20 26.91 13.72
C GLN A 283 24.41 26.59 14.60
N LEU A 284 24.62 25.32 14.92
CA LEU A 284 25.76 24.90 15.73
C LEU A 284 27.09 25.20 15.03
N VAL A 285 27.20 24.92 13.72
CA VAL A 285 28.37 25.32 12.92
C VAL A 285 28.56 26.83 13.04
N TYR A 286 27.52 27.63 12.81
CA TYR A 286 27.62 29.10 12.90
C TYR A 286 28.15 29.58 14.25
N TYR A 287 27.67 29.00 15.36
CA TYR A 287 28.04 29.44 16.70
C TYR A 287 29.41 28.96 17.19
N THR A 288 29.96 27.88 16.64
CA THR A 288 31.17 27.24 17.16
C THR A 288 32.35 27.25 16.20
N ASN A 289 32.14 27.65 14.94
CA ASN A 289 33.15 27.60 13.89
C ASN A 289 33.99 28.88 13.77
N ASN A 290 33.86 29.84 14.69
CA ASN A 290 34.83 30.94 14.76
C ASN A 290 36.21 30.39 15.11
N ARG A 291 37.22 30.96 14.45
CA ARG A 291 38.58 30.42 14.30
C ARG A 291 39.17 29.89 15.61
N PHE A 292 39.05 28.58 15.84
CA PHE A 292 40.20 27.85 16.35
C PHE A 292 41.20 27.86 15.21
N GLU A 293 42.14 28.81 15.23
CA GLU A 293 43.26 28.76 14.31
C GLU A 293 43.96 27.41 14.54
N PRO A 294 43.99 26.51 13.54
CA PRO A 294 44.65 25.24 13.72
C PRO A 294 46.14 25.54 13.74
N SER A 295 46.73 25.59 14.93
CA SER A 295 48.06 25.04 15.04
C SER A 295 48.01 23.67 14.36
N ALA A 296 48.97 23.39 13.47
CA ALA A 296 48.91 22.33 12.45
C ALA A 296 48.68 20.89 12.95
N THR A 297 48.45 20.71 14.25
CA THR A 297 48.30 19.45 14.98
C THR A 297 46.91 19.22 15.58
N GLU A 298 45.98 20.20 15.56
CA GLU A 298 44.67 20.02 16.22
C GLU A 298 43.53 19.72 15.23
N MET A 299 42.85 18.57 15.45
CA MET A 299 41.73 18.11 14.64
C MET A 299 40.45 18.85 15.05
N SER A 300 39.94 19.77 14.22
CA SER A 300 38.69 20.49 14.49
C SER A 300 37.48 19.56 14.45
N TRP A 301 36.42 19.84 15.21
CA TRP A 301 35.18 19.05 15.15
C TRP A 301 34.54 19.07 13.75
N THR A 302 34.71 20.16 12.98
CA THR A 302 34.24 20.25 11.59
C THR A 302 34.93 19.25 10.66
N SER A 303 36.15 18.80 10.99
CA SER A 303 36.83 17.73 10.26
C SER A 303 36.10 16.38 10.37
N ILE A 304 35.40 16.11 11.48
CA ILE A 304 34.56 14.90 11.61
C ILE A 304 33.37 14.95 10.65
N LEU A 305 32.76 16.12 10.43
CA LEU A 305 31.70 16.28 9.42
C LEU A 305 32.24 15.98 8.02
N LEU A 306 33.43 16.48 7.69
CA LEU A 306 34.08 16.21 6.40
C LEU A 306 34.44 14.73 6.25
N MET A 307 34.98 14.10 7.28
CA MET A 307 35.30 12.66 7.27
C MET A 307 34.04 11.80 7.12
N SER A 308 32.97 12.15 7.85
CA SER A 308 31.67 11.48 7.71
C SER A 308 31.05 11.72 6.33
N SER A 309 31.27 12.89 5.71
CA SER A 309 30.83 13.15 4.35
C SER A 309 31.48 12.21 3.34
N LEU A 310 32.79 11.98 3.46
CA LEU A 310 33.56 11.07 2.62
C LEU A 310 33.03 9.65 2.76
N PHE A 311 32.87 9.15 3.99
CA PHE A 311 32.34 7.80 4.21
C PHE A 311 30.91 7.67 3.71
N SER A 312 30.06 8.68 3.90
CA SER A 312 28.66 8.63 3.48
C SER A 312 28.52 8.59 1.96
N LEU A 313 29.36 9.33 1.24
CA LEU A 313 29.42 9.28 -0.23
C LEU A 313 29.83 7.89 -0.73
N ILE A 314 30.88 7.29 -0.16
CA ILE A 314 31.38 5.97 -0.59
C ILE A 314 30.40 4.87 -0.20
N VAL A 315 30.02 4.77 1.08
CA VAL A 315 29.16 3.69 1.59
C VAL A 315 27.76 3.76 0.98
N GLY A 316 27.17 4.96 0.88
CA GLY A 316 25.86 5.14 0.29
C GLY A 316 25.79 4.70 -1.17
N THR A 317 26.86 4.90 -1.94
CA THR A 317 26.89 4.54 -3.36
C THR A 317 27.28 3.09 -3.61
N VAL A 318 28.33 2.58 -2.97
CA VAL A 318 28.80 1.21 -3.16
C VAL A 318 27.78 0.18 -2.65
N VAL A 319 27.26 0.38 -1.43
CA VAL A 319 26.28 -0.57 -0.85
C VAL A 319 24.90 -0.41 -1.48
N GLY A 320 24.59 0.78 -2.03
CA GLY A 320 23.36 1.01 -2.79
C GLY A 320 23.25 0.13 -4.04
N LEU A 321 24.37 -0.17 -4.71
CA LEU A 321 24.40 -1.01 -5.91
C LEU A 321 23.93 -2.45 -5.67
N THR A 322 24.09 -2.97 -4.46
CA THR A 322 23.77 -4.37 -4.14
C THR A 322 22.32 -4.55 -3.66
N GLN A 323 21.53 -3.49 -3.57
CA GLN A 323 20.18 -3.55 -2.98
C GLN A 323 19.10 -3.90 -4.00
N PHE A 324 18.28 -4.90 -3.68
CA PHE A 324 17.11 -5.29 -4.46
C PHE A 324 15.79 -4.71 -3.92
N ARG A 325 15.74 -4.42 -2.61
CA ARG A 325 14.56 -3.83 -1.96
C ARG A 325 14.56 -2.32 -2.17
N ILE A 326 13.44 -1.79 -2.66
CA ILE A 326 13.37 -0.39 -3.10
C ILE A 326 13.53 0.60 -1.95
N LYS A 327 12.98 0.29 -0.77
CA LYS A 327 13.12 1.15 0.41
C LYS A 327 14.53 1.15 0.98
N ARG A 328 15.22 0.00 0.98
CA ARG A 328 16.65 -0.07 1.33
C ARG A 328 17.52 0.68 0.34
N LEU A 329 17.27 0.52 -0.96
CA LEU A 329 17.97 1.28 -2.00
C LEU A 329 17.81 2.79 -1.78
N LEU A 330 16.58 3.26 -1.52
CA LEU A 330 16.32 4.66 -1.19
C LEU A 330 16.97 5.08 0.13
N ALA A 331 17.07 4.21 1.14
CA ALA A 331 17.79 4.52 2.37
C ALA A 331 19.28 4.79 2.09
N TYR A 332 19.95 3.92 1.32
CA TYR A 332 21.35 4.13 0.93
C TYR A 332 21.54 5.35 0.04
N SER A 333 20.57 5.67 -0.81
CA SER A 333 20.63 6.94 -1.51
C SER A 333 20.51 8.14 -0.59
N THR A 334 19.67 8.08 0.46
CA THR A 334 19.62 9.15 1.46
C THR A 334 20.96 9.32 2.16
N ILE A 335 21.70 8.24 2.43
CA ILE A 335 23.05 8.30 3.03
C ILE A 335 24.02 9.02 2.09
N SER A 336 23.99 8.71 0.79
CA SER A 336 24.79 9.43 -0.21
C SER A 336 24.44 10.92 -0.28
N HIS A 337 23.14 11.27 -0.30
CA HIS A 337 22.70 12.67 -0.30
C HIS A 337 23.08 13.40 1.01
N VAL A 338 23.02 12.73 2.17
CA VAL A 338 23.54 13.24 3.45
C VAL A 338 25.03 13.54 3.35
N GLY A 339 25.81 12.73 2.63
CA GLY A 339 27.22 13.00 2.35
C GLY A 339 27.45 14.37 1.70
N PHE A 340 26.69 14.72 0.65
CA PHE A 340 26.75 16.05 0.03
C PHE A 340 26.35 17.18 1.00
N MET A 341 25.32 16.96 1.83
CA MET A 341 24.89 17.95 2.84
C MET A 341 25.96 18.21 3.90
N LEU A 342 26.59 17.15 4.41
CA LEU A 342 27.68 17.24 5.40
C LEU A 342 28.93 17.91 4.83
N LEU A 343 29.24 17.65 3.56
CA LEU A 343 30.34 18.29 2.85
C LEU A 343 30.15 19.80 2.80
N ALA A 344 28.95 20.28 2.45
CA ALA A 344 28.62 21.71 2.47
C ALA A 344 28.65 22.30 3.89
N LEU A 345 28.16 21.58 4.91
CA LEU A 345 28.21 22.06 6.29
C LEU A 345 29.65 22.20 6.82
N GLY A 346 30.54 21.25 6.52
CA GLY A 346 31.94 21.27 6.99
C GLY A 346 32.80 22.39 6.38
N ILE A 347 32.39 22.94 5.24
CA ILE A 347 33.09 24.03 4.55
C ILE A 347 32.78 25.39 5.19
N SER A 348 31.57 25.58 5.72
CA SER A 348 31.18 26.75 6.52
C SER A 348 31.46 28.13 5.88
N SER A 349 31.51 28.25 4.56
CA SER A 349 31.56 29.55 3.85
C SER A 349 30.15 30.07 3.55
N VAL A 350 30.02 31.35 3.18
CA VAL A 350 28.72 31.94 2.82
C VAL A 350 28.12 31.21 1.60
N GLU A 351 28.93 30.94 0.58
CA GLU A 351 28.54 30.17 -0.61
C GLU A 351 28.11 28.74 -0.22
N SER A 352 28.83 28.13 0.72
CA SER A 352 28.54 26.77 1.17
C SER A 352 27.25 26.67 1.97
N THR A 353 26.96 27.65 2.84
CA THR A 353 25.69 27.70 3.56
C THR A 353 24.51 27.86 2.61
N GLN A 354 24.65 28.70 1.58
CA GLN A 354 23.64 28.84 0.53
C GLN A 354 23.44 27.53 -0.25
N ALA A 355 24.55 26.86 -0.63
CA ALA A 355 24.52 25.57 -1.31
C ALA A 355 23.85 24.48 -0.45
N PHE A 356 24.15 24.44 0.85
CA PHE A 356 23.55 23.52 1.80
C PHE A 356 22.03 23.70 1.91
N LEU A 357 21.56 24.93 2.11
CA LEU A 357 20.12 25.22 2.22
C LEU A 357 19.38 24.86 0.92
N PHE A 358 19.98 25.19 -0.23
CA PHE A 358 19.44 24.80 -1.53
C PHE A 358 19.37 23.27 -1.69
N TYR A 359 20.45 22.56 -1.35
CA TYR A 359 20.50 21.11 -1.48
C TYR A 359 19.52 20.41 -0.53
N LEU A 360 19.36 20.88 0.70
CA LEU A 360 18.39 20.36 1.66
C LEU A 360 16.94 20.48 1.14
N THR A 361 16.58 21.64 0.57
CA THR A 361 15.25 21.84 -0.04
C THR A 361 15.05 20.99 -1.29
N GLN A 362 16.06 20.88 -2.15
CA GLN A 362 16.01 20.01 -3.34
C GLN A 362 15.84 18.53 -2.97
N TYR A 363 16.63 18.03 -2.03
CA TYR A 363 16.59 16.63 -1.58
C TYR A 363 15.23 16.29 -0.99
N THR A 364 14.69 17.16 -0.13
CA THR A 364 13.40 16.91 0.52
C THR A 364 12.24 16.89 -0.47
N ILE A 365 12.22 17.81 -1.44
CA ILE A 365 11.20 17.85 -2.50
C ILE A 365 11.27 16.59 -3.38
N SER A 366 12.46 16.20 -3.84
CA SER A 366 12.64 15.02 -4.70
C SER A 366 12.31 13.71 -3.97
N ASN A 367 12.75 13.56 -2.73
CA ASN A 367 12.50 12.37 -1.92
C ASN A 367 11.02 12.24 -1.51
N LEU A 368 10.36 13.33 -1.15
CA LEU A 368 8.92 13.33 -0.92
C LEU A 368 8.15 12.86 -2.16
N ASN A 369 8.54 13.33 -3.35
CA ASN A 369 7.88 12.93 -4.59
C ASN A 369 8.05 11.44 -4.90
N VAL A 370 9.26 10.89 -4.75
CA VAL A 370 9.51 9.46 -4.99
C VAL A 370 8.65 8.59 -4.09
N PHE A 371 8.58 8.88 -2.79
CA PHE A 371 7.75 8.09 -1.90
C PHE A 371 6.24 8.23 -2.17
N ILE A 372 5.75 9.44 -2.48
CA ILE A 372 4.34 9.64 -2.87
C ILE A 372 4.03 8.84 -4.14
N ILE A 373 4.93 8.86 -5.13
CA ILE A 373 4.79 8.07 -6.36
C ILE A 373 4.78 6.57 -6.05
N LEU A 374 5.67 6.06 -5.20
CA LEU A 374 5.68 4.64 -4.80
C LEU A 374 4.35 4.23 -4.13
N VAL A 375 3.82 5.06 -3.24
CA VAL A 375 2.50 4.81 -2.62
C VAL A 375 1.39 4.83 -3.69
N ALA A 376 1.42 5.77 -4.63
CA ALA A 376 0.45 5.87 -5.72
C ALA A 376 0.51 4.67 -6.69
N ILE A 377 1.72 4.21 -7.03
CA ILE A 377 1.92 3.00 -7.83
C ILE A 377 1.31 1.79 -7.10
N GLY A 378 1.55 1.68 -5.79
CA GLY A 378 0.99 0.61 -4.96
C GLY A 378 -0.55 0.61 -4.98
N PHE A 379 -1.18 1.78 -4.91
CA PHE A 379 -2.65 1.89 -5.03
C PHE A 379 -3.17 1.54 -6.42
N SER A 380 -2.40 1.82 -7.48
CA SER A 380 -2.76 1.50 -8.86
C SER A 380 -2.65 0.01 -9.17
N LEU A 381 -1.61 -0.66 -8.66
CA LEU A 381 -1.36 -2.08 -8.87
C LEU A 381 -2.37 -2.98 -8.16
N TYR A 382 -3.17 -2.43 -7.23
CA TYR A 382 -4.18 -3.19 -6.50
C TYR A 382 -5.25 -3.86 -7.40
N CYS A 383 -5.52 -3.30 -8.58
CA CYS A 383 -6.43 -3.88 -9.57
C CYS A 383 -5.81 -5.01 -10.40
N TYR A 384 -4.50 -5.23 -10.24
CA TYR A 384 -3.72 -6.17 -11.01
C TYR A 384 -3.23 -7.31 -10.11
N THR A 385 -3.07 -8.48 -10.71
CA THR A 385 -2.48 -9.68 -10.10
C THR A 385 -1.21 -10.03 -10.85
N SER A 386 -0.19 -10.47 -10.12
CA SER A 386 1.05 -10.99 -10.70
C SER A 386 1.11 -12.49 -10.47
N ASP A 387 1.49 -13.25 -11.51
CA ASP A 387 1.65 -14.71 -11.43
C ASP A 387 2.98 -15.12 -10.73
N ASN A 388 3.84 -14.15 -10.41
CA ASN A 388 5.13 -14.38 -9.75
C ASN A 388 4.95 -14.79 -8.29
N LYS A 389 5.30 -16.04 -7.96
CA LYS A 389 5.25 -16.60 -6.60
C LYS A 389 6.00 -15.75 -5.57
N GLU A 390 7.16 -15.22 -5.95
CA GLU A 390 7.96 -14.34 -5.08
C GLU A 390 7.20 -13.10 -4.61
N HIS A 391 6.27 -12.56 -5.41
CA HIS A 391 5.45 -11.40 -5.04
C HIS A 391 4.25 -11.76 -4.14
N GLU A 392 3.87 -13.04 -4.10
CA GLU A 392 2.79 -13.54 -3.24
C GLU A 392 3.30 -13.86 -1.83
N GLU A 393 4.53 -14.37 -1.71
CA GLU A 393 5.16 -14.78 -0.45
C GLU A 393 5.78 -13.62 0.35
N LEU A 394 5.72 -12.37 -0.14
CA LEU A 394 6.25 -11.22 0.59
C LEU A 394 5.50 -10.94 1.89
N MET A 395 6.25 -10.83 2.97
CA MET A 395 5.78 -10.37 4.28
C MET A 395 5.22 -8.94 4.18
N ASP A 396 4.13 -8.63 4.89
CA ASP A 396 3.51 -7.29 4.95
C ASP A 396 3.08 -6.65 3.62
N LYS A 397 2.65 -7.47 2.65
CA LYS A 397 2.05 -7.02 1.36
C LYS A 397 0.89 -6.04 1.52
N THR A 398 0.14 -6.13 2.62
CA THR A 398 -1.02 -5.27 2.90
C THR A 398 -0.62 -3.83 3.23
N ASN A 399 0.49 -3.66 3.95
CA ASN A 399 0.92 -2.37 4.51
C ASN A 399 2.00 -1.71 3.67
N SER A 400 2.79 -2.48 2.92
CA SER A 400 3.78 -1.98 1.96
C SER A 400 3.59 -2.65 0.59
N PRO A 401 2.81 -2.04 -0.32
CA PRO A 401 2.42 -2.69 -1.58
C PRO A 401 3.59 -2.88 -2.55
N ILE A 402 4.66 -2.09 -2.41
CA ILE A 402 5.88 -2.19 -3.22
C ILE A 402 7.06 -2.32 -2.26
N GLN A 403 7.84 -3.38 -2.44
CA GLN A 403 9.02 -3.72 -1.66
C GLN A 403 10.23 -4.00 -2.55
N LEU A 404 10.03 -4.66 -3.69
CA LEU A 404 11.10 -5.03 -4.61
C LEU A 404 11.15 -4.09 -5.81
N VAL A 405 12.36 -3.88 -6.36
CA VAL A 405 12.51 -3.16 -7.64
C VAL A 405 11.87 -3.95 -8.79
N SER A 406 11.87 -5.29 -8.73
CA SER A 406 11.23 -6.16 -9.74
C SER A 406 9.71 -5.95 -9.86
N GLN A 407 9.05 -5.46 -8.81
CA GLN A 407 7.60 -5.13 -8.85
C GLN A 407 7.29 -3.90 -9.72
N LEU A 408 8.31 -3.16 -10.16
CA LEU A 408 8.13 -2.02 -11.07
C LEU A 408 8.28 -2.41 -12.55
N LYS A 409 8.51 -3.70 -12.85
CA LYS A 409 8.68 -4.22 -14.20
C LYS A 409 7.53 -3.86 -15.13
N GLY A 410 7.85 -3.15 -16.21
CA GLY A 410 6.91 -2.81 -17.28
C GLY A 410 5.77 -1.92 -16.82
N TYR A 411 5.93 -1.19 -15.71
CA TYR A 411 4.88 -0.32 -15.17
C TYR A 411 4.49 0.81 -16.13
N PHE A 412 5.38 1.19 -17.06
CA PHE A 412 5.08 2.17 -18.11
C PHE A 412 3.84 1.81 -18.95
N TYR A 413 3.61 0.52 -19.21
CA TYR A 413 2.46 0.06 -20.00
C TYR A 413 1.12 0.17 -19.24
N ILE A 414 1.16 0.21 -17.91
CA ILE A 414 -0.02 0.34 -17.06
C ILE A 414 -0.39 1.81 -16.88
N ASN A 415 0.57 2.63 -16.45
CA ASN A 415 0.35 4.07 -16.26
C ASN A 415 1.61 4.86 -16.68
N PRO A 416 1.67 5.34 -17.93
CA PRO A 416 2.84 6.02 -18.46
C PRO A 416 3.13 7.35 -17.75
N VAL A 417 2.09 8.06 -17.30
CA VAL A 417 2.25 9.36 -16.63
C VAL A 417 2.97 9.21 -15.29
N LEU A 418 2.57 8.22 -14.48
CA LEU A 418 3.26 7.94 -13.21
C LEU A 418 4.68 7.43 -13.43
N ALA A 419 4.89 6.55 -14.42
CA ALA A 419 6.23 6.09 -14.79
C ALA A 419 7.16 7.26 -15.19
N ILE A 420 6.67 8.20 -16.02
CA ILE A 420 7.44 9.40 -16.41
C ILE A 420 7.71 10.30 -15.20
N SER A 421 6.72 10.49 -14.31
CA SER A 421 6.94 11.27 -13.08
C SER A 421 8.06 10.69 -12.22
N LEU A 422 8.12 9.36 -12.10
CA LEU A 422 9.16 8.66 -11.36
C LEU A 422 10.52 8.76 -12.06
N ALA A 423 10.54 8.71 -13.40
CA ALA A 423 11.78 8.92 -14.16
C ALA A 423 12.37 10.31 -13.92
N ILE A 424 11.54 11.37 -13.97
CA ILE A 424 11.97 12.75 -13.74
C ILE A 424 12.55 12.91 -12.32
N THR A 425 11.93 12.30 -11.31
CA THR A 425 12.44 12.38 -9.94
C THR A 425 13.75 11.62 -9.75
N ILE A 426 13.86 10.42 -10.33
CA ILE A 426 15.09 9.62 -10.27
C ILE A 426 16.23 10.32 -11.02
N PHE A 427 15.97 10.89 -12.19
CA PHE A 427 16.98 11.69 -12.91
C PHE A 427 17.42 12.93 -12.11
N SER A 428 16.53 13.52 -11.30
CA SER A 428 16.88 14.60 -10.38
C SER A 428 17.84 14.11 -9.30
N PHE A 429 17.64 12.91 -8.74
CA PHE A 429 18.58 12.31 -7.78
C PHE A 429 19.95 12.00 -8.38
N VAL A 430 19.98 11.46 -9.61
CA VAL A 430 21.23 11.27 -10.37
C VAL A 430 21.94 12.61 -10.55
N GLY A 431 21.18 13.68 -10.82
CA GLY A 431 21.71 15.00 -11.09
C GLY A 431 21.94 15.20 -12.59
N VAL A 432 20.95 14.88 -13.41
CA VAL A 432 21.00 15.10 -14.87
C VAL A 432 20.53 16.53 -15.20
N PRO A 433 21.29 17.35 -15.96
CA PRO A 433 20.79 18.62 -16.49
C PRO A 433 19.58 18.36 -17.41
N PRO A 434 18.43 19.06 -17.28
CA PRO A 434 18.19 20.37 -16.65
C PRO A 434 17.58 20.35 -15.21
N LEU A 435 17.62 19.24 -14.49
CA LEU A 435 16.83 19.06 -13.26
C LEU A 435 17.44 19.72 -12.02
N VAL A 436 16.62 20.05 -11.01
CA VAL A 436 17.05 20.75 -9.76
C VAL A 436 18.26 20.06 -9.09
N GLY A 437 18.28 18.73 -9.05
CA GLY A 437 19.34 18.00 -8.35
C GLY A 437 20.73 18.15 -8.97
N PHE A 438 20.84 18.46 -10.27
CA PHE A 438 22.12 18.81 -10.88
C PHE A 438 22.69 20.10 -10.28
N PHE A 439 21.88 21.15 -10.23
CA PHE A 439 22.27 22.45 -9.68
C PHE A 439 22.62 22.35 -8.19
N GLY A 440 21.92 21.51 -7.44
CA GLY A 440 22.22 21.28 -6.04
C GLY A 440 23.62 20.70 -5.84
N LYS A 441 23.94 19.60 -6.55
CA LYS A 441 25.27 19.00 -6.48
C LYS A 441 26.35 19.97 -6.97
N GLN A 442 26.07 20.71 -8.05
CA GLN A 442 27.00 21.69 -8.60
C GLN A 442 27.35 22.80 -7.59
N MET A 443 26.37 23.36 -6.87
CA MET A 443 26.63 24.41 -5.87
C MET A 443 27.49 23.92 -4.72
N VAL A 444 27.20 22.70 -4.24
CA VAL A 444 27.98 22.06 -3.16
C VAL A 444 29.42 21.81 -3.62
N LEU A 445 29.61 21.31 -4.84
CA LEU A 445 30.94 21.06 -5.41
C LEU A 445 31.72 22.35 -5.67
N SER A 446 31.05 23.42 -6.14
CA SER A 446 31.67 24.74 -6.33
C SER A 446 32.22 25.28 -5.02
N ALA A 447 31.41 25.32 -3.97
CA ALA A 447 31.83 25.79 -2.65
C ALA A 447 33.01 24.96 -2.07
N ALA A 448 33.07 23.67 -2.39
CA ALA A 448 34.17 22.80 -1.97
C ALA A 448 35.48 23.09 -2.70
N LEU A 449 35.41 23.36 -4.00
CA LEU A 449 36.56 23.74 -4.81
C LEU A 449 37.09 25.12 -4.41
N ASP A 450 36.20 26.07 -4.12
CA ASP A 450 36.56 27.43 -3.68
C ASP A 450 37.32 27.41 -2.34
N LYS A 451 37.01 26.46 -1.44
CA LYS A 451 37.76 26.23 -0.18
C LYS A 451 39.04 25.37 -0.37
N GLY A 452 39.30 24.86 -1.57
CA GLY A 452 40.50 24.05 -1.87
C GLY A 452 40.37 22.54 -1.59
N LEU A 453 39.16 22.03 -1.33
CA LEU A 453 38.91 20.58 -1.08
C LEU A 453 38.81 19.78 -2.39
N VAL A 454 39.90 19.77 -3.17
CA VAL A 454 39.95 19.11 -4.50
C VAL A 454 39.76 17.59 -4.40
N PHE A 455 40.36 16.95 -3.40
CA PHE A 455 40.21 15.50 -3.23
C PHE A 455 38.76 15.08 -2.93
N LEU A 456 38.10 15.79 -2.00
CA LEU A 456 36.74 15.50 -1.58
C LEU A 456 35.73 15.71 -2.71
N SER A 457 35.91 16.77 -3.50
CA SER A 457 35.07 17.07 -4.67
C SER A 457 35.24 16.01 -5.77
N LEU A 458 36.46 15.53 -6.03
CA LEU A 458 36.70 14.44 -6.99
C LEU A 458 36.00 13.13 -6.57
N VAL A 459 36.10 12.76 -5.29
CA VAL A 459 35.39 11.59 -4.74
C VAL A 459 33.86 11.77 -4.85
N ALA A 460 33.35 12.96 -4.56
CA ALA A 460 31.92 13.27 -4.68
C ALA A 460 31.41 13.16 -6.13
N ILE A 461 32.22 13.57 -7.12
CA ILE A 461 31.88 13.41 -8.54
C ILE A 461 31.85 11.93 -8.92
N LEU A 462 32.91 11.17 -8.60
CA LEU A 462 33.00 9.74 -8.92
C LEU A 462 31.85 8.94 -8.28
N THR A 463 31.59 9.16 -6.99
CA THR A 463 30.49 8.49 -6.29
C THR A 463 29.13 8.88 -6.90
N SER A 464 28.92 10.14 -7.30
CA SER A 464 27.68 10.53 -8.00
C SER A 464 27.48 9.80 -9.32
N VAL A 465 28.54 9.59 -10.11
CA VAL A 465 28.48 8.84 -11.37
C VAL A 465 28.15 7.37 -11.11
N VAL A 466 28.83 6.74 -10.15
CA VAL A 466 28.57 5.34 -9.74
C VAL A 466 27.14 5.18 -9.21
N GLY A 467 26.67 6.13 -8.41
CA GLY A 467 25.30 6.13 -7.89
C GLY A 467 24.24 6.20 -8.99
N GLY A 468 24.57 6.78 -10.15
CA GLY A 468 23.71 6.79 -11.32
C GLY A 468 23.31 5.38 -11.79
N ILE A 469 24.15 4.36 -11.58
CA ILE A 469 23.91 3.00 -12.07
C ILE A 469 22.67 2.37 -11.42
N TYR A 470 22.53 2.43 -10.09
CA TYR A 470 21.37 1.82 -9.42
C TYR A 470 20.07 2.60 -9.68
N TYR A 471 20.15 3.91 -9.87
CA TYR A 471 19.02 4.74 -10.27
C TYR A 471 18.53 4.43 -11.68
N LEU A 472 19.46 4.32 -12.64
CA LEU A 472 19.16 3.90 -14.00
C LEU A 472 18.64 2.46 -14.04
N GLY A 473 19.05 1.60 -13.10
CA GLY A 473 18.48 0.27 -12.91
C GLY A 473 16.97 0.30 -12.67
N ILE A 474 16.47 1.20 -11.83
CA ILE A 474 15.02 1.37 -11.60
C ILE A 474 14.31 1.81 -12.89
N ILE A 475 14.89 2.76 -13.62
CA ILE A 475 14.34 3.24 -14.90
C ILE A 475 14.32 2.12 -15.95
N LYS A 476 15.38 1.31 -16.00
CA LYS A 476 15.47 0.15 -16.90
C LYS A 476 14.31 -0.81 -16.69
N GLU A 477 14.03 -1.18 -15.44
CA GLU A 477 12.92 -2.09 -15.11
C GLU A 477 11.54 -1.50 -15.47
N ILE A 478 11.33 -0.20 -15.29
CA ILE A 478 10.03 0.42 -15.58
C ILE A 478 9.71 0.47 -17.08
N PHE A 479 10.70 0.86 -17.90
CA PHE A 479 10.47 1.20 -19.30
C PHE A 479 10.82 0.08 -20.28
N PHE A 480 11.86 -0.71 -20.01
CA PHE A 480 12.42 -1.66 -20.98
C PHE A 480 12.02 -3.11 -20.72
N SER A 481 11.43 -3.43 -19.57
CA SER A 481 10.92 -4.79 -19.32
C SER A 481 9.47 -4.96 -19.80
N LYS A 482 9.05 -6.21 -20.01
CA LYS A 482 7.65 -6.54 -20.28
C LYS A 482 6.81 -6.42 -19.00
N PRO A 483 5.50 -6.15 -19.10
CA PRO A 483 4.62 -6.06 -17.94
C PRO A 483 4.31 -7.46 -17.37
N ASP A 484 4.56 -7.66 -16.08
CA ASP A 484 4.27 -8.91 -15.36
C ASP A 484 2.83 -8.96 -14.80
N TYR A 485 2.15 -7.81 -14.78
CA TYR A 485 0.85 -7.65 -14.14
C TYR A 485 -0.30 -7.87 -15.13
N LYS A 486 -1.24 -8.76 -14.78
CA LYS A 486 -2.50 -8.97 -15.49
C LYS A 486 -3.66 -8.37 -14.68
N VAL A 487 -4.71 -7.93 -15.36
CA VAL A 487 -5.92 -7.46 -14.67
C VAL A 487 -6.53 -8.65 -13.92
N ASN A 488 -6.98 -8.42 -12.68
CA ASN A 488 -7.66 -9.46 -11.92
C ASN A 488 -8.93 -9.90 -12.68
N THR A 489 -9.03 -11.19 -13.02
CA THR A 489 -10.13 -11.77 -13.79
C THR A 489 -11.50 -11.52 -13.15
N LEU A 490 -11.55 -11.40 -11.82
CA LEU A 490 -12.77 -11.04 -11.09
C LEU A 490 -13.24 -9.61 -11.42
N LEU A 491 -12.33 -8.67 -11.67
CA LEU A 491 -12.67 -7.26 -11.95
C LEU A 491 -13.03 -7.01 -13.42
N GLU A 492 -12.50 -7.83 -14.33
CA GLU A 492 -12.63 -7.61 -15.77
C GLU A 492 -14.08 -7.66 -16.25
N ASN A 493 -14.88 -8.57 -15.66
CA ASN A 493 -16.28 -8.77 -16.01
C ASN A 493 -17.28 -8.04 -15.08
N LEU A 494 -16.82 -7.39 -14.02
CA LEU A 494 -17.70 -6.73 -13.05
C LEU A 494 -18.14 -5.33 -13.54
N THR A 495 -19.44 -5.18 -13.79
CA THR A 495 -20.08 -3.86 -13.92
C THR A 495 -20.66 -3.43 -12.58
N LEU A 496 -20.16 -2.32 -12.04
CA LEU A 496 -20.59 -1.76 -10.76
C LEU A 496 -21.59 -0.63 -10.99
N LYS A 497 -22.57 -0.49 -10.08
CA LYS A 497 -23.58 0.57 -10.13
C LYS A 497 -23.25 1.68 -9.15
N GLY A 498 -23.41 2.92 -9.57
CA GLY A 498 -23.33 4.12 -8.75
C GLY A 498 -24.46 5.08 -9.04
N ASN A 499 -24.78 5.93 -8.07
CA ASN A 499 -25.85 6.92 -8.15
C ASN A 499 -25.25 8.32 -8.01
N VAL A 500 -25.67 9.24 -8.86
CA VAL A 500 -25.41 10.68 -8.74
C VAL A 500 -26.51 11.27 -7.89
N LEU A 501 -26.16 11.79 -6.71
CA LEU A 501 -27.07 12.45 -5.78
C LEU A 501 -26.96 13.97 -5.92
N ASP A 502 -28.06 14.70 -5.79
CA ASP A 502 -28.05 16.16 -5.66
C ASP A 502 -27.60 16.58 -4.24
N SER A 503 -27.39 17.87 -3.99
CA SER A 503 -27.07 18.43 -2.66
C SER A 503 -28.10 18.00 -1.59
N ASN A 504 -29.35 17.82 -2.02
CA ASN A 504 -30.47 17.37 -1.18
C ASN A 504 -30.58 15.84 -1.04
N ARG A 505 -29.56 15.09 -1.50
CA ARG A 505 -29.48 13.61 -1.50
C ARG A 505 -30.53 12.87 -2.35
N ASN A 506 -31.20 13.58 -3.27
CA ASN A 506 -32.09 12.94 -4.24
C ASN A 506 -31.27 12.29 -5.37
N VAL A 507 -31.66 11.08 -5.78
CA VAL A 507 -31.00 10.38 -6.90
C VAL A 507 -31.36 11.08 -8.21
N VAL A 508 -30.39 11.74 -8.82
CA VAL A 508 -30.53 12.41 -10.12
C VAL A 508 -30.41 11.38 -11.24
N ARG A 509 -29.38 10.52 -11.19
CA ARG A 509 -29.08 9.51 -12.22
C ARG A 509 -28.42 8.26 -11.62
N SER A 510 -28.69 7.10 -12.19
CA SER A 510 -27.94 5.86 -11.93
C SER A 510 -27.00 5.58 -13.10
N VAL A 511 -25.77 5.18 -12.77
CA VAL A 511 -24.62 5.10 -13.67
C VAL A 511 -23.92 3.77 -13.44
N ASN A 512 -23.60 3.05 -14.51
CA ASN A 512 -22.81 1.83 -14.44
C ASN A 512 -21.35 2.12 -14.82
N PHE A 513 -20.40 1.57 -14.08
CA PHE A 513 -18.98 1.76 -14.33
C PHE A 513 -18.19 0.45 -14.25
N LYS A 514 -17.09 0.37 -15.01
CA LYS A 514 -16.15 -0.76 -15.03
C LYS A 514 -14.87 -0.44 -14.26
N TYR A 515 -13.98 -1.43 -14.09
CA TYR A 515 -12.69 -1.24 -13.42
C TYR A 515 -11.84 -0.12 -14.07
N ASN A 516 -11.89 0.05 -15.39
CA ASN A 516 -11.19 1.12 -16.13
C ASN A 516 -11.55 2.54 -15.65
N ASN A 517 -12.72 2.71 -15.03
CA ASN A 517 -13.18 4.00 -14.51
C ASN A 517 -12.58 4.31 -13.13
N ILE A 518 -11.89 3.37 -12.48
CA ILE A 518 -11.23 3.58 -11.19
C ILE A 518 -9.91 4.31 -11.46
N ALA A 519 -9.82 5.54 -10.98
CA ALA A 519 -8.60 6.35 -11.06
C ALA A 519 -8.03 6.62 -9.67
N ILE A 520 -6.75 6.99 -9.64
CA ILE A 520 -6.10 7.54 -8.45
C ILE A 520 -6.80 8.86 -8.08
N SER A 521 -6.86 9.14 -6.78
CA SER A 521 -7.50 10.33 -6.24
C SER A 521 -6.89 11.61 -6.80
N SER A 522 -7.75 12.62 -6.97
CA SER A 522 -7.34 13.92 -7.50
C SER A 522 -6.28 14.64 -6.63
N PRO A 523 -6.31 14.58 -5.28
CA PRO A 523 -5.31 15.29 -4.48
C PRO A 523 -3.91 14.68 -4.61
N ILE A 524 -3.80 13.35 -4.60
CA ILE A 524 -2.49 12.68 -4.74
C ILE A 524 -1.90 12.96 -6.12
N ALA A 525 -2.69 12.85 -7.18
CA ALA A 525 -2.24 13.15 -8.54
C ALA A 525 -1.80 14.62 -8.70
N PHE A 526 -2.51 15.56 -8.07
CA PHE A 526 -2.17 16.98 -8.09
C PHE A 526 -0.87 17.29 -7.34
N VAL A 527 -0.62 16.63 -6.21
CA VAL A 527 0.64 16.78 -5.47
C VAL A 527 1.82 16.26 -6.30
N ILE A 528 1.69 15.06 -6.90
CA ILE A 528 2.73 14.50 -7.77
C ILE A 528 3.00 15.43 -8.97
N SER A 529 1.95 15.93 -9.61
CA SER A 529 2.11 16.80 -10.78
C SER A 529 2.78 18.14 -10.44
N ILE A 530 2.43 18.78 -9.32
CA ILE A 530 3.08 20.02 -8.90
C ILE A 530 4.56 19.78 -8.61
N ILE A 531 4.88 18.74 -7.84
CA ILE A 531 6.28 18.53 -7.43
C ILE A 531 7.14 18.13 -8.62
N THR A 532 6.64 17.25 -9.50
CA THR A 532 7.36 16.92 -10.74
C THR A 532 7.57 18.14 -11.62
N LEU A 533 6.59 19.03 -11.73
CA LEU A 533 6.71 20.27 -12.48
C LEU A 533 7.73 21.22 -11.86
N ILE A 534 7.78 21.34 -10.52
CA ILE A 534 8.82 22.12 -9.82
C ILE A 534 10.21 21.55 -10.13
N ILE A 535 10.36 20.22 -10.13
CA ILE A 535 11.64 19.56 -10.42
C ILE A 535 12.07 19.77 -11.87
N LEU A 536 11.13 19.70 -12.82
CA LEU A 536 11.41 19.83 -14.25
C LEU A 536 11.63 21.29 -14.66
N SER A 537 10.79 22.21 -14.19
CA SER A 537 10.75 23.60 -14.68
C SER A 537 11.75 24.52 -13.99
N PHE A 538 12.67 23.98 -13.18
CA PHE A 538 13.61 24.76 -12.38
C PHE A 538 14.47 25.74 -13.18
N ILE A 539 14.94 25.37 -14.37
CA ILE A 539 15.72 26.29 -15.22
C ILE A 539 14.91 27.52 -15.65
N PHE A 540 13.59 27.38 -15.80
CA PHE A 540 12.72 28.49 -16.17
C PHE A 540 12.34 29.37 -14.96
N ILE A 541 12.70 28.96 -13.75
CA ILE A 541 12.52 29.77 -12.55
C ILE A 541 13.62 30.84 -12.52
N ASN A 542 13.23 32.11 -12.39
CA ASN A 542 14.13 33.26 -12.38
C ASN A 542 15.34 33.08 -11.44
N LYS A 543 16.51 33.61 -11.84
CA LYS A 543 17.81 33.62 -11.12
C LYS A 543 17.76 34.14 -9.66
N GLU A 544 16.65 34.73 -9.24
CA GLU A 544 16.49 35.38 -7.93
C GLU A 544 16.14 34.42 -6.79
N TRP A 545 15.96 33.11 -7.08
CA TRP A 545 15.73 32.09 -6.04
C TRP A 545 16.95 31.92 -5.11
N LEU A 546 18.14 32.23 -5.61
CA LEU A 546 19.42 32.14 -4.89
C LEU A 546 19.66 33.31 -3.94
N SER A 547 19.14 34.51 -4.23
CA SER A 547 19.23 35.64 -3.31
C SER A 547 18.08 35.54 -2.28
N MET A 548 18.39 35.21 -1.02
CA MET A 548 17.44 35.22 0.10
C MET A 548 16.94 36.64 0.43
N GLY A 549 16.18 37.25 -0.48
CA GLY A 549 15.61 38.59 -0.38
C GLY A 549 14.07 38.56 -0.31
N LYS A 550 13.58 38.89 0.90
CA LYS A 550 12.28 39.43 1.38
C LYS A 550 10.96 39.23 0.61
N GLU A 551 10.90 39.32 -0.72
CA GLU A 551 9.62 39.45 -1.47
C GLU A 551 9.39 38.34 -2.51
N LYS A 552 10.41 37.55 -2.83
CA LYS A 552 10.40 36.72 -4.05
C LYS A 552 9.96 35.26 -3.82
N LEU A 553 10.08 34.74 -2.60
CA LEU A 553 9.63 33.38 -2.24
C LEU A 553 8.11 33.30 -2.02
N LEU A 554 7.47 34.40 -1.58
CA LEU A 554 6.00 34.52 -1.55
C LEU A 554 5.42 34.59 -2.98
N SER A 555 6.13 35.26 -3.89
CA SER A 555 5.78 35.30 -5.32
C SER A 555 5.87 33.92 -5.99
N PHE A 556 6.69 32.99 -5.47
CA PHE A 556 6.79 31.61 -5.95
C PHE A 556 5.50 30.82 -5.63
N PHE A 557 4.98 30.93 -4.41
CA PHE A 557 3.69 30.31 -4.05
C PHE A 557 2.50 30.97 -4.76
N TYR A 558 2.55 32.29 -5.01
CA TYR A 558 1.51 32.99 -5.77
C TYR A 558 1.59 32.75 -7.29
N LYS A 559 2.79 32.58 -7.88
CA LYS A 559 2.98 32.25 -9.32
C LYS A 559 2.82 30.77 -9.64
N ILE A 560 2.93 29.86 -8.66
CA ILE A 560 2.45 28.49 -8.81
C ILE A 560 0.94 28.49 -9.12
N ASN A 561 0.19 29.50 -8.67
CA ASN A 561 -1.21 29.68 -9.05
C ASN A 561 -1.39 30.03 -10.55
N LEU A 562 -0.40 30.60 -11.24
CA LEU A 562 -0.41 30.85 -12.69
C LEU A 562 -0.13 29.59 -13.53
N THR A 563 0.35 28.50 -12.91
CA THR A 563 0.36 27.17 -13.53
C THR A 563 -1.03 26.52 -13.56
N TYR A 564 -2.09 27.15 -13.07
CA TYR A 564 -3.47 26.69 -13.34
C TYR A 564 -3.79 26.63 -14.85
N LYS A 565 -3.15 27.49 -15.67
CA LYS A 565 -3.37 27.51 -17.13
C LYS A 565 -2.65 26.36 -17.85
N SER A 566 -1.50 25.90 -17.35
CA SER A 566 -0.78 24.72 -17.87
C SER A 566 -1.32 23.40 -17.29
N ILE A 567 -1.84 23.40 -16.06
CA ILE A 567 -2.54 22.26 -15.44
C ILE A 567 -3.83 21.91 -16.20
N ARG A 568 -4.46 22.90 -16.87
CA ARG A 568 -5.58 22.66 -17.78
C ARG A 568 -5.19 21.81 -19.00
N CYS A 569 -3.92 21.82 -19.43
CA CYS A 569 -3.41 20.91 -20.47
C CYS A 569 -3.18 19.48 -19.97
N PHE A 570 -2.86 19.29 -18.68
CA PHE A 570 -2.66 17.95 -18.11
C PHE A 570 -3.98 17.24 -17.78
N TYR A 571 -5.00 17.99 -17.35
CA TYR A 571 -6.39 17.49 -17.34
C TYR A 571 -6.91 17.20 -18.76
N PHE A 572 -6.37 17.89 -19.78
CA PHE A 572 -6.64 17.66 -21.21
C PHE A 572 -5.82 16.51 -21.84
N LEU A 573 -4.87 15.89 -21.13
CA LEU A 573 -4.08 14.77 -21.69
C LEU A 573 -4.74 13.41 -21.43
N LYS A 574 -5.72 13.32 -20.52
CA LYS A 574 -6.55 12.12 -20.34
C LYS A 574 -7.60 11.94 -21.44
N THR A 575 -7.91 12.99 -22.19
CA THR A 575 -8.73 12.90 -23.43
C THR A 575 -7.92 12.42 -24.63
N TYR A 576 -6.57 12.39 -24.57
CA TYR A 576 -5.72 11.84 -25.62
C TYR A 576 -5.22 10.41 -25.35
N SER A 577 -5.13 9.97 -24.09
CA SER A 577 -4.81 8.57 -23.78
C SER A 577 -5.92 7.59 -24.19
N THR A 578 -7.17 8.07 -24.29
CA THR A 578 -8.29 7.31 -24.87
C THR A 578 -8.25 7.24 -26.40
N ILE A 579 -7.48 8.11 -27.06
CA ILE A 579 -7.32 8.13 -28.52
C ILE A 579 -6.18 7.18 -28.95
N PHE A 580 -5.11 7.07 -28.16
CA PHE A 580 -4.01 6.13 -28.46
C PHE A 580 -4.35 4.66 -28.19
N PHE A 581 -5.26 4.36 -27.26
CA PHE A 581 -5.73 2.98 -26.99
C PHE A 581 -6.73 2.46 -28.03
N LYS A 582 -7.23 3.28 -28.96
CA LYS A 582 -8.15 2.82 -30.01
C LYS A 582 -7.46 2.11 -31.18
N ASN A 583 -6.14 2.27 -31.33
CA ASN A 583 -5.39 1.77 -32.50
C ASN A 583 -4.55 0.52 -32.24
N TYR A 584 -4.66 -0.11 -31.07
CA TYR A 584 -4.18 -1.47 -30.84
C TYR A 584 -5.34 -2.38 -30.45
N THR A 585 -6.31 -2.47 -31.35
CA THR A 585 -7.18 -3.64 -31.45
C THR A 585 -6.48 -4.69 -32.30
N THR A 586 -5.48 -5.36 -31.71
CA THR A 586 -5.05 -6.64 -32.28
C THR A 586 -5.97 -7.72 -31.74
N ASN A 587 -6.88 -8.17 -32.60
CA ASN A 587 -7.52 -9.47 -32.63
C ASN A 587 -6.99 -10.45 -31.58
N ILE A 588 -7.64 -10.52 -30.43
CA ILE A 588 -7.58 -11.70 -29.57
C ILE A 588 -8.99 -12.24 -29.54
N HIS A 589 -9.11 -13.35 -30.25
CA HIS A 589 -10.30 -14.13 -30.51
C HIS A 589 -11.27 -14.22 -29.33
N ASN A 590 -12.56 -14.20 -29.68
CA ASN A 590 -13.65 -14.87 -28.97
C ASN A 590 -13.14 -16.09 -28.19
N TYR A 591 -12.97 -15.96 -26.88
CA TYR A 591 -12.99 -17.15 -26.04
C TYR A 591 -14.45 -17.57 -25.93
N ASN A 592 -14.80 -18.49 -26.81
CA ASN A 592 -15.98 -19.33 -26.74
C ASN A 592 -16.29 -19.67 -25.28
N HIS A 593 -17.55 -19.50 -24.89
CA HIS A 593 -18.13 -20.13 -23.72
C HIS A 593 -17.53 -21.54 -23.60
N LYS A 594 -16.70 -21.80 -22.59
CA LYS A 594 -16.19 -23.16 -22.32
C LYS A 594 -17.42 -24.00 -22.01
N PHE A 595 -17.89 -24.73 -23.02
CA PHE A 595 -18.93 -25.74 -22.86
C PHE A 595 -18.46 -26.69 -21.76
N ILE A 596 -19.24 -26.81 -20.69
CA ILE A 596 -19.03 -27.86 -19.70
C ILE A 596 -19.25 -29.17 -20.43
N ASP A 597 -18.31 -30.10 -20.30
CA ASP A 597 -18.44 -31.41 -20.90
C ASP A 597 -19.67 -32.12 -20.31
N PRO A 598 -20.55 -32.71 -21.12
CA PRO A 598 -21.71 -33.45 -20.62
C PRO A 598 -21.35 -34.54 -19.61
N TRP A 599 -20.23 -35.25 -19.81
CA TRP A 599 -19.77 -36.28 -18.88
C TRP A 599 -19.38 -35.70 -17.53
N PHE A 600 -18.82 -34.48 -17.49
CA PHE A 600 -18.52 -33.80 -16.23
C PHE A 600 -19.79 -33.56 -15.41
N ILE A 601 -20.85 -33.10 -16.05
CA ILE A 601 -22.13 -32.86 -15.38
C ILE A 601 -22.70 -34.17 -14.85
N THR A 602 -22.66 -35.24 -15.64
CA THR A 602 -23.13 -36.54 -15.16
C THR A 602 -22.36 -37.07 -13.96
N GLY A 603 -21.03 -36.99 -13.97
CA GLY A 603 -20.20 -37.39 -12.82
C GLY A 603 -20.44 -36.52 -11.60
N PHE A 604 -20.56 -35.22 -11.79
CA PHE A 604 -20.87 -34.28 -10.71
C PHE A 604 -22.26 -34.52 -10.11
N THR A 605 -23.25 -34.90 -10.93
CA THR A 605 -24.58 -35.27 -10.44
C THR A 605 -24.61 -36.63 -9.75
N ASP A 606 -23.78 -37.58 -10.19
CA ASP A 606 -23.55 -38.84 -9.48
C ASP A 606 -22.94 -38.59 -8.09
N ALA A 607 -22.17 -37.51 -7.90
CA ALA A 607 -21.66 -37.07 -6.59
C ALA A 607 -22.70 -36.27 -5.76
N GLU A 608 -23.21 -35.14 -6.26
CA GLU A 608 -23.99 -34.15 -5.48
C GLU A 608 -25.47 -34.01 -5.88
N GLY A 609 -25.88 -34.65 -6.98
CA GLY A 609 -27.26 -34.59 -7.49
C GLY A 609 -28.24 -35.49 -6.73
N SER A 610 -29.53 -35.11 -6.73
CA SER A 610 -30.61 -35.90 -6.16
C SER A 610 -31.91 -35.83 -6.98
N PHE A 611 -32.55 -37.00 -7.14
CA PHE A 611 -33.86 -37.17 -7.77
C PHE A 611 -34.90 -37.46 -6.68
N MET A 612 -35.92 -36.62 -6.58
CA MET A 612 -36.90 -36.71 -5.51
C MET A 612 -38.32 -36.53 -6.04
N VAL A 613 -39.29 -37.15 -5.39
CA VAL A 613 -40.71 -36.94 -5.66
C VAL A 613 -41.40 -36.53 -4.38
N HIS A 614 -42.02 -35.35 -4.38
CA HIS A 614 -42.79 -34.86 -3.24
C HIS A 614 -44.27 -35.13 -3.46
N LEU A 615 -44.89 -35.81 -2.49
CA LEU A 615 -46.34 -36.03 -2.42
C LEU A 615 -46.93 -35.02 -1.43
N GLU A 616 -47.70 -34.08 -1.94
CA GLU A 616 -48.37 -33.05 -1.14
C GLU A 616 -49.88 -33.23 -1.23
N LYS A 617 -50.56 -33.26 -0.08
CA LYS A 617 -52.03 -33.27 -0.01
C LYS A 617 -52.53 -31.83 0.09
N ASN A 618 -53.40 -31.41 -0.83
CA ASN A 618 -54.08 -30.12 -0.76
C ASN A 618 -55.60 -30.35 -0.72
N LYS A 619 -56.20 -30.18 0.45
CA LYS A 619 -57.58 -30.60 0.76
C LYS A 619 -57.78 -32.10 0.43
N ASP A 620 -58.63 -32.43 -0.54
CA ASP A 620 -58.92 -33.81 -0.97
C ASP A 620 -58.13 -34.25 -2.21
N LYS A 621 -57.27 -33.39 -2.77
CA LYS A 621 -56.48 -33.70 -3.97
C LYS A 621 -55.02 -33.90 -3.62
N TRP A 622 -54.43 -34.95 -4.19
CA TRP A 622 -52.99 -35.22 -4.11
C TRP A 622 -52.26 -34.54 -5.26
N ARG A 623 -51.12 -33.93 -4.94
CA ARG A 623 -50.20 -33.34 -5.92
C ARG A 623 -48.87 -34.07 -5.84
N VAL A 624 -48.48 -34.66 -6.96
CA VAL A 624 -47.16 -35.27 -7.16
C VAL A 624 -46.24 -34.22 -7.78
N ARG A 625 -45.08 -33.95 -7.15
CA ARG A 625 -44.08 -33.00 -7.65
C ARG A 625 -42.72 -33.68 -7.80
N PRO A 626 -42.34 -34.12 -9.02
CA PRO A 626 -40.97 -34.53 -9.29
C PRO A 626 -40.04 -33.32 -9.17
N THR A 627 -38.88 -33.50 -8.54
CA THR A 627 -37.85 -32.47 -8.35
C THR A 627 -36.47 -33.08 -8.54
N PHE A 628 -35.71 -32.52 -9.48
CA PHE A 628 -34.26 -32.71 -9.54
C PHE A 628 -33.60 -31.55 -8.79
N GLN A 629 -32.58 -31.84 -7.97
CA GLN A 629 -31.81 -30.80 -7.32
C GLN A 629 -30.35 -31.15 -7.13
N ILE A 630 -29.51 -30.11 -7.08
CA ILE A 630 -28.10 -30.17 -6.68
C ILE A 630 -27.92 -29.16 -5.54
N LYS A 631 -27.34 -29.59 -4.43
CA LYS A 631 -27.17 -28.78 -3.22
C LYS A 631 -25.68 -28.63 -2.91
N LEU A 632 -25.18 -27.40 -2.79
CA LEU A 632 -23.77 -27.10 -2.53
C LEU A 632 -23.61 -26.01 -1.45
N ASP A 633 -22.37 -25.77 -1.00
CA ASP A 633 -21.99 -24.62 -0.17
C ASP A 633 -22.13 -23.31 -0.98
N ILE A 634 -22.36 -22.18 -0.31
CA ILE A 634 -22.48 -20.87 -0.98
C ILE A 634 -21.23 -20.45 -1.76
N ARG A 635 -20.05 -20.96 -1.38
CA ARG A 635 -18.78 -20.72 -2.10
C ARG A 635 -18.83 -21.23 -3.55
N ASP A 636 -19.62 -22.25 -3.81
CA ASP A 636 -19.70 -22.94 -5.11
C ASP A 636 -20.90 -22.49 -5.96
N LEU A 637 -21.52 -21.34 -5.61
CA LEU A 637 -22.66 -20.78 -6.35
C LEU A 637 -22.38 -20.58 -7.84
N SER A 638 -21.14 -20.20 -8.19
CA SER A 638 -20.73 -20.04 -9.59
C SER A 638 -20.82 -21.34 -10.41
N LEU A 639 -20.59 -22.50 -9.78
CA LEU A 639 -20.69 -23.79 -10.44
C LEU A 639 -22.16 -24.13 -10.74
N LEU A 640 -23.09 -23.83 -9.81
CA LEU A 640 -24.53 -23.99 -10.08
C LEU A 640 -25.03 -23.07 -11.18
N GLU A 641 -24.52 -21.83 -11.27
CA GLU A 641 -24.86 -20.91 -12.36
C GLU A 641 -24.39 -21.47 -13.71
N MET A 642 -23.18 -22.03 -13.76
CA MET A 642 -22.65 -22.69 -14.96
C MET A 642 -23.49 -23.92 -15.36
N ILE A 643 -23.87 -24.78 -14.41
CA ILE A 643 -24.77 -25.93 -14.68
C ILE A 643 -26.13 -25.46 -15.18
N LYS A 644 -26.69 -24.39 -14.59
CA LYS A 644 -27.96 -23.82 -15.04
C LYS A 644 -27.87 -23.30 -16.48
N ILE A 645 -26.77 -22.64 -16.84
CA ILE A 645 -26.52 -22.18 -18.21
C ILE A 645 -26.42 -23.36 -19.18
N TYR A 646 -25.76 -24.45 -18.78
CA TYR A 646 -25.67 -25.68 -19.58
C TYR A 646 -27.05 -26.26 -19.91
N PHE A 647 -27.96 -26.32 -18.94
CA PHE A 647 -29.36 -26.75 -19.16
C PHE A 647 -30.24 -25.64 -19.75
N ASN A 648 -29.69 -24.74 -20.57
CA ASN A 648 -30.43 -23.66 -21.23
C ASN A 648 -31.23 -22.75 -20.25
N ASN A 649 -30.66 -22.45 -19.08
CA ASN A 649 -31.25 -21.62 -18.02
C ASN A 649 -32.53 -22.17 -17.38
N ILE A 650 -32.76 -23.47 -17.46
CA ILE A 650 -33.88 -24.16 -16.83
C ILE A 650 -33.69 -24.24 -15.30
N GLY A 651 -34.78 -24.16 -14.53
CA GLY A 651 -34.76 -24.25 -13.06
C GLY A 651 -34.44 -22.96 -12.30
N SER A 652 -34.49 -23.04 -10.97
CA SER A 652 -34.15 -21.94 -10.06
C SER A 652 -33.01 -22.29 -9.11
N ILE A 653 -32.22 -21.29 -8.73
CA ILE A 653 -31.18 -21.41 -7.71
C ILE A 653 -31.66 -20.63 -6.49
N ASN A 654 -31.83 -21.33 -5.37
CA ASN A 654 -32.18 -20.73 -4.09
C ASN A 654 -30.92 -20.63 -3.22
N VAL A 655 -30.66 -19.45 -2.66
CA VAL A 655 -29.47 -19.19 -1.83
C VAL A 655 -29.90 -18.95 -0.39
N SER A 656 -29.25 -19.63 0.54
CA SER A 656 -29.35 -19.43 1.98
C SER A 656 -28.01 -18.94 2.54
N ASN A 657 -27.92 -18.61 3.83
CA ASN A 657 -26.69 -18.07 4.43
C ASN A 657 -25.45 -18.99 4.33
N LYS A 658 -25.64 -20.31 4.15
CA LYS A 658 -24.54 -21.30 4.09
C LYS A 658 -24.58 -22.21 2.87
N GLU A 659 -25.73 -22.35 2.22
CA GLU A 659 -25.95 -23.33 1.16
C GLU A 659 -26.66 -22.71 -0.03
N CYS A 660 -26.36 -23.18 -1.22
CA CYS A 660 -27.08 -22.87 -2.46
C CYS A 660 -27.66 -24.15 -3.06
N VAL A 661 -28.89 -24.06 -3.60
CA VAL A 661 -29.61 -25.24 -4.12
C VAL A 661 -30.19 -24.93 -5.49
N TYR A 662 -29.72 -25.64 -6.50
CA TYR A 662 -30.31 -25.65 -7.84
C TYR A 662 -31.47 -26.64 -7.87
N LYS A 663 -32.65 -26.23 -8.36
CA LYS A 663 -33.87 -27.06 -8.42
C LYS A 663 -34.59 -26.94 -9.74
N VAL A 664 -35.02 -28.07 -10.29
CA VAL A 664 -35.91 -28.14 -11.45
C VAL A 664 -37.17 -28.90 -11.07
N ARG A 665 -38.34 -28.27 -11.28
CA ARG A 665 -39.64 -28.75 -10.77
C ARG A 665 -40.74 -28.82 -11.83
N SER A 666 -40.61 -28.06 -12.91
CA SER A 666 -41.63 -28.02 -13.96
C SER A 666 -41.54 -29.30 -14.79
N LEU A 667 -42.67 -29.98 -15.04
CA LEU A 667 -42.68 -31.25 -15.79
C LEU A 667 -41.98 -31.11 -17.16
N LYS A 668 -42.28 -30.04 -17.91
CA LYS A 668 -41.65 -29.73 -19.21
C LYS A 668 -40.14 -29.53 -19.12
N GLU A 669 -39.68 -28.97 -18.00
CA GLU A 669 -38.27 -28.72 -17.76
C GLU A 669 -37.53 -30.00 -17.38
N VAL A 670 -38.19 -30.89 -16.62
CA VAL A 670 -37.60 -32.16 -16.21
C VAL A 670 -37.37 -33.10 -17.41
N ASP A 671 -38.17 -33.03 -18.47
CA ASP A 671 -37.94 -33.80 -19.70
C ASP A 671 -36.54 -33.52 -20.31
N THR A 672 -36.04 -32.28 -20.19
CA THR A 672 -34.68 -31.94 -20.66
C THR A 672 -33.59 -32.62 -19.83
N ILE A 673 -33.83 -32.77 -18.53
CA ILE A 673 -32.93 -33.48 -17.61
C ILE A 673 -32.91 -34.97 -17.93
N ILE A 674 -34.08 -35.57 -18.16
CA ILE A 674 -34.20 -36.99 -18.56
C ILE A 674 -33.45 -37.22 -19.87
N SER A 675 -33.65 -36.35 -20.87
CA SER A 675 -32.97 -36.48 -22.17
C SER A 675 -31.44 -36.45 -22.06
N HIS A 676 -30.89 -35.70 -21.09
CA HIS A 676 -29.47 -35.65 -20.83
C HIS A 676 -28.95 -36.96 -20.23
N PHE A 677 -29.61 -37.48 -19.20
CA PHE A 677 -29.19 -38.72 -18.52
C PHE A 677 -29.49 -40.01 -19.29
N ASP A 678 -30.43 -39.97 -20.23
CA ASP A 678 -30.62 -41.05 -21.21
C ASP A 678 -29.45 -41.13 -22.19
N LYS A 679 -28.88 -39.97 -22.56
CA LYS A 679 -27.71 -39.89 -23.45
C LYS A 679 -26.38 -40.14 -22.73
N TYR A 680 -26.27 -39.67 -21.50
CA TYR A 680 -25.08 -39.80 -20.65
C TYR A 680 -25.50 -40.48 -19.35
N THR A 681 -25.33 -41.80 -19.31
CA THR A 681 -25.92 -42.63 -18.25
C THR A 681 -25.16 -42.52 -16.93
N LEU A 682 -25.89 -42.45 -15.83
CA LEU A 682 -25.36 -42.57 -14.46
C LEU A 682 -24.82 -43.98 -14.20
N ILE A 683 -23.80 -44.11 -13.34
CA ILE A 683 -23.05 -45.37 -13.13
C ILE A 683 -23.25 -45.96 -11.72
N THR A 684 -23.50 -45.11 -10.72
CA THR A 684 -23.44 -45.49 -9.30
C THR A 684 -24.31 -46.72 -8.95
N SER A 685 -23.72 -47.68 -8.22
CA SER A 685 -24.27 -49.03 -7.99
C SER A 685 -24.84 -49.28 -6.58
N LEU A 686 -25.67 -50.33 -6.53
CA LEU A 686 -26.23 -51.16 -5.44
C LEU A 686 -26.82 -50.53 -4.16
N ARG A 687 -26.42 -49.35 -3.68
CA ARG A 687 -27.22 -48.63 -2.67
C ARG A 687 -27.11 -47.10 -2.67
N LEU A 688 -26.14 -46.46 -3.33
CA LEU A 688 -26.23 -45.01 -3.62
C LEU A 688 -27.40 -44.66 -4.54
N GLN A 689 -27.94 -45.66 -5.26
CA GLN A 689 -29.29 -45.66 -5.81
C GLN A 689 -29.60 -44.51 -6.78
N LYS A 690 -28.67 -43.65 -7.22
CA LYS A 690 -29.02 -42.51 -8.09
C LYS A 690 -29.48 -42.94 -9.46
N LYS A 691 -28.85 -43.96 -10.07
CA LYS A 691 -29.33 -44.55 -11.32
C LYS A 691 -30.69 -45.24 -11.14
N ALA A 692 -30.86 -46.03 -10.08
CA ALA A 692 -32.13 -46.69 -9.78
C ALA A 692 -33.25 -45.68 -9.48
N ASP A 693 -32.96 -44.65 -8.70
CA ASP A 693 -33.86 -43.54 -8.38
C ASP A 693 -34.18 -42.75 -9.65
N PHE A 694 -33.23 -42.57 -10.57
CA PHE A 694 -33.47 -41.96 -11.88
C PHE A 694 -34.44 -42.79 -12.73
N GLU A 695 -34.27 -44.12 -12.80
CA GLU A 695 -35.20 -45.01 -13.51
C GLU A 695 -36.61 -45.00 -12.89
N LEU A 696 -36.70 -45.07 -11.55
CA LEU A 696 -37.97 -44.95 -10.83
C LEU A 696 -38.60 -43.56 -11.02
N PHE A 697 -37.79 -42.51 -11.04
CA PHE A 697 -38.21 -41.13 -11.31
C PHE A 697 -38.74 -40.97 -12.74
N LYS A 698 -38.11 -41.60 -13.72
CA LYS A 698 -38.55 -41.66 -15.12
C LYS A 698 -39.89 -42.39 -15.26
N LEU A 699 -40.07 -43.52 -14.56
CA LEU A 699 -41.36 -44.23 -14.51
C LEU A 699 -42.47 -43.34 -13.95
N ILE A 700 -42.21 -42.60 -12.87
CA ILE A 700 -43.20 -41.66 -12.30
C ILE A 700 -43.53 -40.55 -13.32
N ILE A 701 -42.55 -40.01 -14.04
CA ILE A 701 -42.79 -38.96 -15.03
C ILE A 701 -43.63 -39.48 -16.21
N ASN A 702 -43.39 -40.70 -16.68
CA ASN A 702 -44.23 -41.33 -17.70
C ASN A 702 -45.69 -41.46 -17.24
N LYS A 703 -45.91 -41.88 -15.99
CA LYS A 703 -47.25 -41.93 -15.37
C LYS A 703 -47.88 -40.55 -15.22
N LEU A 704 -47.09 -39.52 -14.94
CA LEU A 704 -47.56 -38.13 -14.87
C LEU A 704 -47.97 -37.60 -16.24
N ASN A 705 -47.19 -37.89 -17.29
CA ASN A 705 -47.49 -37.51 -18.67
C ASN A 705 -48.77 -38.18 -19.19
N ASN A 706 -49.01 -39.43 -18.79
CA ASN A 706 -50.26 -40.18 -19.09
C ASN A 706 -51.46 -39.76 -18.22
N LYS A 707 -51.28 -38.83 -17.27
CA LYS A 707 -52.30 -38.39 -16.30
C LYS A 707 -52.83 -39.49 -15.37
N GLU A 708 -52.11 -40.60 -15.22
CA GLU A 708 -52.50 -41.75 -14.37
C GLU A 708 -52.58 -41.38 -12.88
N HIS A 709 -51.80 -40.37 -12.45
CA HIS A 709 -51.81 -39.83 -11.08
C HIS A 709 -53.16 -39.22 -10.63
N LEU A 710 -54.12 -39.02 -11.53
CA LEU A 710 -55.47 -38.57 -11.21
C LEU A 710 -56.38 -39.71 -10.75
N THR A 711 -56.02 -40.95 -11.05
CA THR A 711 -56.74 -42.15 -10.60
C THR A 711 -56.23 -42.63 -9.25
N SER A 712 -57.08 -43.24 -8.43
CA SER A 712 -56.68 -43.78 -7.13
C SER A 712 -55.66 -44.91 -7.26
N GLU A 713 -55.80 -45.75 -8.28
CA GLU A 713 -54.89 -46.85 -8.59
C GLU A 713 -53.52 -46.33 -9.05
N GLY A 714 -53.48 -45.43 -10.04
CA GLY A 714 -52.23 -44.84 -10.51
C GLY A 714 -51.50 -44.00 -9.47
N LEU A 715 -52.24 -43.33 -8.56
CA LEU A 715 -51.64 -42.65 -7.41
C LEU A 715 -51.02 -43.67 -6.44
N GLN A 716 -51.70 -44.77 -6.12
CA GLN A 716 -51.17 -45.82 -5.24
C GLN A 716 -49.90 -46.45 -5.81
N GLU A 717 -49.83 -46.67 -7.14
CA GLU A 717 -48.62 -47.14 -7.81
C GLU A 717 -47.46 -46.15 -7.69
N ILE A 718 -47.71 -44.85 -7.89
CA ILE A 718 -46.69 -43.81 -7.68
C ILE A 718 -46.21 -43.81 -6.23
N VAL A 719 -47.10 -44.01 -5.26
CA VAL A 719 -46.73 -44.11 -3.84
C VAL A 719 -45.87 -45.35 -3.58
N ASN A 720 -46.20 -46.50 -4.17
CA ASN A 720 -45.40 -47.73 -4.08
C ASN A 720 -43.99 -47.54 -4.67
N ILE A 721 -43.86 -46.81 -5.78
CA ILE A 721 -42.57 -46.44 -6.38
C ILE A 721 -41.82 -45.47 -5.46
N CYS A 722 -42.47 -44.41 -4.94
CA CYS A 722 -41.86 -43.47 -4.00
C CYS A 722 -41.38 -44.14 -2.70
N ALA A 723 -42.10 -45.16 -2.22
CA ALA A 723 -41.69 -45.97 -1.06
C ALA A 723 -40.37 -46.70 -1.30
N SER A 724 -40.08 -47.01 -2.57
CA SER A 724 -38.84 -47.63 -3.01
C SER A 724 -37.75 -46.63 -3.42
N MET A 725 -37.88 -45.31 -3.24
CA MET A 725 -36.81 -44.34 -3.50
C MET A 725 -35.98 -44.01 -2.24
N ASN A 726 -34.79 -43.44 -2.38
CA ASN A 726 -33.84 -43.15 -1.27
C ASN A 726 -34.46 -42.45 -0.03
N LEU A 727 -35.30 -41.44 -0.24
CA LEU A 727 -35.94 -40.69 0.85
C LEU A 727 -37.14 -41.42 1.48
N GLY A 728 -37.65 -42.46 0.81
CA GLY A 728 -38.86 -43.17 1.19
C GLY A 728 -40.09 -42.27 1.35
N LEU A 729 -41.11 -42.77 2.06
CA LEU A 729 -42.30 -42.00 2.41
C LEU A 729 -42.12 -41.26 3.74
N SER A 730 -42.57 -40.02 3.82
CA SER A 730 -42.69 -39.28 5.08
C SER A 730 -43.66 -39.97 6.04
N SER A 731 -43.51 -39.73 7.35
CA SER A 731 -44.41 -40.28 8.38
C SER A 731 -45.89 -39.97 8.10
N THR A 732 -46.19 -38.77 7.62
CA THR A 732 -47.53 -38.34 7.21
C THR A 732 -48.06 -39.15 6.02
N ASN A 733 -47.23 -39.46 5.04
CA ASN A 733 -47.63 -40.19 3.84
C ASN A 733 -47.76 -41.70 4.12
N LYS A 734 -46.95 -42.26 5.03
CA LYS A 734 -47.11 -43.64 5.51
C LYS A 734 -48.47 -43.87 6.16
N ASN A 735 -48.94 -42.93 6.98
CA ASN A 735 -50.26 -43.03 7.61
C ASN A 735 -51.41 -42.92 6.61
N ASN A 736 -51.26 -42.08 5.58
CA ASN A 736 -52.27 -41.91 4.54
C ASN A 736 -52.33 -43.08 3.55
N PHE A 737 -51.25 -43.87 3.44
CA PHE A 737 -51.13 -45.00 2.53
C PHE A 737 -50.58 -46.24 3.25
N ALA A 738 -51.39 -46.81 4.15
CA ALA A 738 -50.98 -47.93 5.01
C ALA A 738 -50.70 -49.25 4.24
N ASN A 739 -51.32 -49.45 3.08
CA ASN A 739 -51.16 -50.66 2.25
C ASN A 739 -50.06 -50.50 1.17
N THR A 740 -48.94 -49.88 1.50
CA THR A 740 -47.86 -49.63 0.52
C THR A 740 -46.91 -50.82 0.44
N ILE A 741 -46.78 -51.38 -0.76
CA ILE A 741 -45.82 -52.45 -1.06
C ILE A 741 -44.73 -51.83 -1.93
N PRO A 742 -43.49 -51.66 -1.43
CA PRO A 742 -42.43 -51.01 -2.17
C PRO A 742 -42.05 -51.83 -3.40
N VAL A 743 -41.89 -51.15 -4.54
CA VAL A 743 -41.44 -51.77 -5.79
C VAL A 743 -39.99 -52.26 -5.65
N VAL A 744 -39.68 -53.42 -6.26
CA VAL A 744 -38.32 -53.94 -6.31
C VAL A 744 -37.45 -53.01 -7.17
N ARG A 745 -36.33 -52.55 -6.61
CA ARG A 745 -35.40 -51.66 -7.32
C ARG A 745 -34.64 -52.41 -8.42
N PRO A 746 -34.37 -51.76 -9.57
CA PRO A 746 -33.54 -52.36 -10.62
C PRO A 746 -32.09 -52.55 -10.15
N LEU A 747 -31.50 -53.70 -10.48
CA LEU A 747 -30.07 -54.00 -10.24
C LEU A 747 -29.22 -53.42 -11.37
N VAL A 748 -28.06 -52.84 -11.01
CA VAL A 748 -27.13 -52.21 -11.96
C VAL A 748 -25.82 -52.98 -11.93
N GLU A 749 -25.47 -53.65 -13.04
CA GLU A 749 -24.36 -54.62 -13.09
C GLU A 749 -23.04 -54.06 -13.65
N ASN A 750 -23.06 -52.99 -14.46
CA ASN A 750 -21.86 -52.45 -15.11
C ASN A 750 -21.33 -51.18 -14.42
N MET A 751 -20.14 -51.27 -13.82
CA MET A 751 -19.51 -50.22 -13.00
C MET A 751 -18.16 -49.72 -13.53
N ALA A 752 -18.01 -49.65 -14.86
CA ALA A 752 -16.80 -49.08 -15.46
C ALA A 752 -16.93 -47.55 -15.60
N VAL A 753 -15.87 -46.81 -15.30
CA VAL A 753 -15.79 -45.37 -15.56
C VAL A 753 -15.83 -45.13 -17.09
N PRO A 754 -16.85 -44.43 -17.63
CA PRO A 754 -17.12 -44.34 -19.06
C PRO A 754 -16.25 -43.28 -19.74
N HIS A 755 -15.84 -42.26 -19.00
CA HIS A 755 -15.11 -41.11 -19.55
C HIS A 755 -14.28 -40.40 -18.46
N PRO A 756 -13.08 -39.89 -18.77
CA PRO A 756 -12.25 -39.15 -17.81
C PRO A 756 -12.95 -37.92 -17.21
N GLN A 757 -13.76 -37.21 -18.01
CA GLN A 757 -14.50 -36.06 -17.52
C GLN A 757 -15.59 -36.43 -16.51
N TRP A 758 -16.15 -37.65 -16.60
CA TRP A 758 -17.07 -38.15 -15.58
C TRP A 758 -16.34 -38.29 -14.23
N MET A 759 -15.13 -38.88 -14.24
CA MET A 759 -14.32 -39.02 -13.01
C MET A 759 -13.95 -37.64 -12.44
N ALA A 760 -13.61 -36.67 -13.30
CA ALA A 760 -13.32 -35.30 -12.88
C ALA A 760 -14.55 -34.62 -12.23
N GLY A 761 -15.74 -34.82 -12.80
CA GLY A 761 -17.01 -34.36 -12.22
C GLY A 761 -17.28 -34.99 -10.87
N PHE A 762 -17.14 -36.32 -10.77
CA PHE A 762 -17.37 -37.06 -9.52
C PHE A 762 -16.39 -36.64 -8.42
N ALA A 763 -15.10 -36.54 -8.74
CA ALA A 763 -14.06 -36.08 -7.84
C ALA A 763 -14.24 -34.62 -7.40
N SER A 764 -14.87 -33.77 -8.22
CA SER A 764 -15.15 -32.38 -7.84
C SER A 764 -16.26 -32.26 -6.79
N GLY A 765 -17.15 -33.24 -6.69
CA GLY A 765 -18.16 -33.30 -5.63
C GLY A 765 -17.66 -33.97 -4.36
N GLU A 766 -17.03 -35.15 -4.48
CA GLU A 766 -16.74 -36.03 -3.33
C GLU A 766 -15.23 -36.21 -3.03
N GLY A 767 -14.37 -35.61 -3.86
CA GLY A 767 -12.92 -35.71 -3.74
C GLY A 767 -12.35 -34.68 -2.77
N SER A 768 -11.33 -35.11 -2.02
CA SER A 768 -10.57 -34.24 -1.12
C SER A 768 -9.07 -34.50 -1.29
N PHE A 769 -8.28 -33.42 -1.26
CA PHE A 769 -6.82 -33.50 -1.21
C PHE A 769 -6.37 -33.21 0.22
N SER A 770 -5.53 -34.08 0.77
CA SER A 770 -5.01 -33.93 2.14
C SER A 770 -3.51 -34.20 2.19
N ILE A 771 -2.84 -33.44 3.06
CA ILE A 771 -1.40 -33.55 3.33
C ILE A 771 -1.27 -34.24 4.68
N ASN A 772 -0.71 -35.44 4.69
CA ASN A 772 -0.47 -36.19 5.92
C ASN A 772 1.00 -36.06 6.29
N THR A 773 1.27 -35.42 7.43
CA THR A 773 2.60 -35.33 8.03
C THR A 773 2.73 -36.39 9.12
N SER A 774 3.68 -37.30 8.99
CA SER A 774 4.00 -38.27 10.05
C SER A 774 5.41 -38.01 10.60
N ILE A 775 5.54 -38.16 11.91
CA ILE A 775 6.80 -38.05 12.63
C ILE A 775 7.08 -39.44 13.21
N GLN A 776 8.02 -40.16 12.63
CA GLN A 776 8.50 -41.43 13.18
C GLN A 776 10.00 -41.31 13.46
N ALA A 777 10.36 -41.43 14.74
CA ALA A 777 11.73 -41.61 15.23
C ALA A 777 12.81 -40.83 14.44
N GLU A 778 12.73 -39.49 14.50
CA GLU A 778 13.64 -38.50 13.88
C GLU A 778 13.44 -38.20 12.38
N ASN A 779 12.68 -39.01 11.62
CA ASN A 779 12.33 -38.69 10.24
C ASN A 779 10.95 -38.03 10.13
N LYS A 780 10.92 -36.83 9.54
CA LYS A 780 9.69 -36.14 9.15
C LYS A 780 9.33 -36.55 7.73
N SER A 781 8.20 -37.23 7.54
CA SER A 781 7.69 -37.57 6.22
C SER A 781 6.40 -36.81 5.92
N VAL A 782 6.27 -36.32 4.70
CA VAL A 782 5.08 -35.65 4.18
C VAL A 782 4.54 -36.50 3.03
N SER A 783 3.29 -36.92 3.12
CA SER A 783 2.60 -37.64 2.04
C SER A 783 1.41 -36.84 1.56
N LEU A 784 1.24 -36.76 0.24
CA LEU A 784 0.08 -36.18 -0.40
C LEU A 784 -0.92 -37.31 -0.68
N SER A 785 -2.19 -37.12 -0.32
CA SER A 785 -3.22 -38.11 -0.58
C SER A 785 -4.46 -37.47 -1.19
N PHE A 786 -4.96 -38.08 -2.26
CA PHE A 786 -6.30 -37.84 -2.79
C PHE A 786 -7.24 -38.87 -2.18
N ARG A 787 -8.35 -38.43 -1.62
CA ARG A 787 -9.33 -39.27 -0.94
C ARG A 787 -10.71 -38.96 -1.45
N VAL A 788 -11.40 -39.99 -1.93
CA VAL A 788 -12.84 -39.99 -2.17
C VAL A 788 -13.47 -40.82 -1.04
N SER A 789 -14.46 -40.26 -0.35
CA SER A 789 -15.15 -40.96 0.74
C SER A 789 -16.55 -41.31 0.31
N GLN A 790 -16.94 -42.58 0.42
CA GLN A 790 -18.29 -43.03 0.09
C GLN A 790 -18.80 -44.00 1.16
N HIS A 791 -20.11 -44.26 1.16
CA HIS A 791 -20.69 -45.24 2.07
C HIS A 791 -20.15 -46.65 1.72
N ILE A 792 -19.99 -47.52 2.72
CA ILE A 792 -19.50 -48.91 2.55
C ILE A 792 -20.26 -49.76 1.51
N LYS A 793 -21.46 -49.35 1.07
CA LYS A 793 -22.23 -50.10 0.06
C LYS A 793 -21.72 -49.84 -1.36
N ASP A 794 -20.94 -48.80 -1.54
CA ASP A 794 -20.39 -48.37 -2.82
C ASP A 794 -18.92 -48.80 -2.93
N GLU A 795 -18.54 -49.83 -2.17
CA GLU A 795 -17.20 -50.42 -2.17
C GLU A 795 -16.81 -50.91 -3.57
N GLU A 796 -17.74 -51.50 -4.33
CA GLU A 796 -17.49 -51.94 -5.71
C GLU A 796 -17.18 -50.76 -6.65
N LEU A 797 -17.84 -49.61 -6.46
CA LEU A 797 -17.54 -48.39 -7.19
C LEU A 797 -16.14 -47.85 -6.84
N LEU A 798 -15.75 -47.86 -5.56
CA LEU A 798 -14.39 -47.49 -5.17
C LEU A 798 -13.34 -48.46 -5.72
N LYS A 799 -13.63 -49.77 -5.76
CA LYS A 799 -12.77 -50.77 -6.43
C LYS A 799 -12.63 -50.46 -7.92
N SER A 800 -13.69 -50.00 -8.58
CA SER A 800 -13.61 -49.56 -9.98
C SER A 800 -12.68 -48.37 -10.19
N PHE A 801 -12.58 -47.46 -9.21
CA PHE A 801 -11.66 -46.32 -9.28
C PHE A 801 -10.20 -46.76 -9.14
N VAL A 802 -9.92 -47.74 -8.28
CA VAL A 802 -8.59 -48.35 -8.21
C VAL A 802 -8.22 -48.96 -9.56
N ASN A 803 -9.12 -49.75 -10.16
CA ASN A 803 -8.87 -50.31 -11.50
C ASN A 803 -8.69 -49.23 -12.59
N TYR A 804 -9.37 -48.08 -12.46
CA TYR A 804 -9.28 -46.97 -13.42
C TYR A 804 -7.97 -46.19 -13.30
N PHE A 805 -7.50 -45.92 -12.08
CA PHE A 805 -6.25 -45.17 -11.85
C PHE A 805 -4.98 -46.02 -11.95
N GLY A 806 -5.12 -47.36 -11.92
CA GLY A 806 -4.00 -48.30 -11.81
C GLY A 806 -3.53 -48.45 -10.37
#